data_AF-A0A7V7NXB8-F1
#
_entry.id   AF-A0A7V7NXB8-F1
#
_cell.length_a   1.000
_cell.length_b   1.000
_cell.length_c   1.000
_cell.angle_alpha   90.00
_cell.angle_beta   90.00
_cell.angle_gamma   90.00
#
_symmetry.space_group_name_H-M   'P 1'
#
loop_
_entity.id
_entity.type
_entity.pdbx_description
1 polymer ?
#
loop_
_entity_poly.entity_id
_entity_poly.type
_entity_poly.pdbx_seq_one_letter_code
_entity_poly.pdbx_strand_id
1 'polypeptide(L)'
;MNDNNQSQKSYSPEVRKNKGISPLWILPILTVALAGWLVMKSVHDAGQRVQIYFSDAAGLVAGRTTIRYQGLEVGMVRDITLSKDLSNIYVDADIYPEAKKLLSKGTRFWLVKPTASLSGISGLDALVSGNYIAIHPSETKQEPETVFQALESAPSDLLAADGLNISLTTKDLGGVSVGSQIVYRKIPIGEVYNYQLNESGKSVTIQAAIKDEYSHIITDQSRFWNVSGLGASIGFSGVDVRLESLSALLGGSIAVDSPGDGQPVEMNTKFKLYPDLKTAGRGISIKIAVPDDNKISATGAPIMYRGIEIGQITDLSLSEGRENVVASAAIQPAFSDFLNSGSKFILEEAELSLTGMKNIANLVTGNFLTLVPGEGEKARRFTAIRKTEYSQEQEKSVAIRLTSNNSFGLDVGTQLLYKGIAVGSIIKVGLVDGVGTGSDKHEVFMDALIDNEYAHLIKSNNRFFVTGSASAELTESGLSVTVPPAKQLLTGSISFVSEGKAQARPSYQLFQSKSLAEIAKLNQSGSKTLSLFASELPSISKGSPLLYRNLQVGSISDFQLADGGVRIQVTIENRYTHLINKHTVFWNRSGVEVDASLSGISIKAAPVKTLIQGGIAFDSLPGIDNKLGDVWKLYTDSKSARKFGRAITITSSGDQEISKGTPIKYQGVNVGEVTLVVPNFTKGGIEITARILPEYVDKIAVAGSHFWLAEPEIGLNGIKNVSSLISKHIKVEPGKGSKTTAFKLSNGPVQPEGKIFTLQSESRGSVSEGTPILFRELEIGTVIDVQLGEFADRIISTIQIKPEFAYLIRANSVFWNVSGVDVSIGLSGANIKAGTVDSLIRGGITFSTPPTNELQPLAQEDQSFYLYPKAEDEWKSWRTAIPRP
;
A
#
# COMPACT_ATOMS: atom_id res chain seq x y z
N MET A 1 58.37 174.33 -59.70
CA MET A 1 57.88 174.93 -58.43
C MET A 1 57.98 173.83 -57.38
N ASN A 2 59.11 173.79 -56.68
CA ASN A 2 59.26 174.15 -55.24
C ASN A 2 58.93 172.93 -54.37
N ASP A 3 59.66 172.57 -53.32
CA ASP A 3 60.88 173.10 -52.70
C ASP A 3 61.45 172.00 -51.80
N ASN A 4 62.75 172.09 -51.52
CA ASN A 4 63.41 171.45 -50.38
C ASN A 4 62.72 171.77 -49.05
N ASN A 5 62.68 170.83 -48.09
CA ASN A 5 63.38 170.97 -46.79
C ASN A 5 63.14 169.82 -45.78
N GLN A 6 64.27 169.33 -45.25
CA GLN A 6 64.64 169.12 -43.84
C GLN A 6 63.76 168.35 -42.81
N SER A 7 64.45 167.36 -42.18
CA SER A 7 64.55 167.08 -40.72
C SER A 7 63.33 166.62 -39.91
N GLN A 8 63.40 165.38 -39.35
CA GLN A 8 63.15 165.09 -37.91
C GLN A 8 63.40 163.60 -37.53
N LYS A 9 63.92 163.37 -36.32
CA LYS A 9 64.10 162.06 -35.64
C LYS A 9 62.80 161.62 -34.94
N SER A 10 62.48 160.31 -34.91
CA SER A 10 61.57 159.69 -33.92
C SER A 10 61.75 158.15 -33.77
N TYR A 11 61.37 157.60 -32.61
CA TYR A 11 61.55 156.22 -32.09
C TYR A 11 60.32 155.28 -32.27
N SER A 12 60.56 153.94 -32.16
CA SER A 12 59.62 152.79 -31.96
C SER A 12 58.92 152.19 -33.20
N PRO A 13 58.53 150.87 -33.28
CA PRO A 13 58.50 149.81 -32.24
C PRO A 13 59.15 148.46 -32.64
N GLU A 14 59.31 147.55 -31.66
CA GLU A 14 59.73 146.15 -31.83
C GLU A 14 58.54 145.27 -32.28
N VAL A 15 58.63 144.62 -33.45
CA VAL A 15 57.61 143.69 -33.99
C VAL A 15 58.22 142.31 -34.18
N ARG A 16 57.95 141.38 -33.26
CA ARG A 16 58.30 139.96 -33.38
C ARG A 16 57.34 139.25 -34.34
N LYS A 17 57.85 138.73 -35.47
CA LYS A 17 57.14 137.80 -36.36
C LYS A 17 57.40 136.36 -35.91
N ASN A 18 56.37 135.70 -35.37
CA ASN A 18 56.43 134.28 -35.00
C ASN A 18 56.03 133.42 -36.22
N LYS A 19 56.99 132.68 -36.80
CA LYS A 19 56.75 131.59 -37.76
C LYS A 19 56.72 130.27 -36.99
N GLY A 20 55.66 130.07 -36.21
CA GLY A 20 55.34 128.78 -35.61
C GLY A 20 54.09 128.22 -36.27
N ILE A 21 54.09 126.94 -36.62
CA ILE A 21 52.87 126.21 -36.99
C ILE A 21 51.91 126.36 -35.81
N SER A 22 50.70 126.87 -36.06
CA SER A 22 49.73 127.16 -35.00
C SER A 22 49.46 125.91 -34.15
N PRO A 23 49.44 126.00 -32.80
CA PRO A 23 49.16 124.87 -31.90
C PRO A 23 47.85 124.14 -32.21
N LEU A 24 46.92 124.77 -32.94
CA LEU A 24 45.67 124.15 -33.39
C LEU A 24 45.87 122.92 -34.31
N TRP A 25 47.01 122.79 -34.99
CA TRP A 25 47.32 121.63 -35.87
C TRP A 25 47.91 120.41 -35.14
N ILE A 26 48.25 120.55 -33.86
CA ILE A 26 48.73 119.41 -33.06
C ILE A 26 47.59 118.40 -32.86
N LEU A 27 46.37 118.88 -32.63
CA LEU A 27 45.22 118.02 -32.34
C LEU A 27 44.87 117.08 -33.53
N PRO A 28 44.70 117.53 -34.78
CA PRO A 28 44.37 116.68 -35.92
C PRO A 28 45.45 115.62 -36.21
N ILE A 29 46.72 116.00 -36.17
CA ILE A 29 47.85 115.09 -36.43
C ILE A 29 47.95 114.05 -35.32
N LEU A 30 47.74 114.44 -34.06
CA LEU A 30 47.71 113.51 -32.93
C LEU A 30 46.56 112.50 -33.10
N THR A 31 45.36 112.93 -33.53
CA THR A 31 44.25 112.01 -33.81
C THR A 31 44.55 111.05 -34.96
N VAL A 32 45.19 111.49 -36.04
CA VAL A 32 45.55 110.58 -37.17
C VAL A 32 46.62 109.58 -36.73
N ALA A 33 47.61 110.00 -35.93
CA ALA A 33 48.62 109.11 -35.38
C ALA A 33 48.00 108.09 -34.39
N LEU A 34 47.09 108.53 -33.52
CA LEU A 34 46.32 107.66 -32.63
C LEU A 34 45.44 106.68 -33.41
N ALA A 35 44.74 107.14 -34.46
CA ALA A 35 43.91 106.29 -35.30
C ALA A 35 44.74 105.25 -36.06
N GLY A 36 45.88 105.65 -36.64
CA GLY A 36 46.80 104.73 -37.31
C GLY A 36 47.40 103.70 -36.34
N TRP A 37 47.75 104.11 -35.12
CA TRP A 37 48.21 103.19 -34.08
C TRP A 37 47.12 102.23 -33.63
N LEU A 38 45.88 102.70 -33.46
CA LEU A 38 44.74 101.85 -33.11
C LEU A 38 44.42 100.82 -34.20
N VAL A 39 44.52 101.18 -35.48
CA VAL A 39 44.34 100.22 -36.59
C VAL A 39 45.44 99.16 -36.58
N MET A 40 46.72 99.57 -36.46
CA MET A 40 47.84 98.61 -36.42
C MET A 40 47.74 97.68 -35.21
N LYS A 41 47.39 98.23 -34.04
CA LYS A 41 47.14 97.48 -32.82
C LYS A 41 45.97 96.52 -33.00
N SER A 42 44.86 96.97 -33.61
CA SER A 42 43.68 96.12 -33.87
C SER A 42 43.95 94.97 -34.85
N VAL A 43 44.89 95.12 -35.79
CA VAL A 43 45.28 94.04 -36.72
C VAL A 43 46.21 93.03 -36.05
N HIS A 44 47.12 93.50 -35.19
CA HIS A 44 48.04 92.61 -34.47
C HIS A 44 47.38 91.87 -33.30
N ASP A 45 46.36 92.48 -32.69
CA ASP A 45 45.55 91.90 -31.62
C ASP A 45 44.38 91.04 -32.18
N ALA A 46 44.19 90.98 -33.50
CA ALA A 46 43.17 90.15 -34.14
C ALA A 46 43.57 88.67 -34.12
N GLY A 47 42.79 87.84 -33.42
CA GLY A 47 42.93 86.38 -33.46
C GLY A 47 42.65 85.76 -34.83
N GLN A 48 42.81 84.44 -34.95
CA GLN A 48 42.49 83.69 -36.16
C GLN A 48 41.04 83.18 -36.10
N ARG A 49 40.19 83.63 -37.03
CA ARG A 49 38.82 83.09 -37.17
C ARG A 49 38.86 81.70 -37.82
N VAL A 50 38.14 80.75 -37.24
CA VAL A 50 37.98 79.37 -37.71
C VAL A 50 36.51 78.96 -37.72
N GLN A 51 36.15 78.05 -38.62
CA GLN A 51 34.83 77.43 -38.72
C GLN A 51 34.91 75.98 -38.27
N ILE A 52 34.10 75.60 -37.28
CA ILE A 52 34.09 74.24 -36.74
C ILE A 52 32.68 73.68 -36.91
N TYR A 53 32.56 72.60 -37.69
CA TYR A 53 31.30 71.90 -37.95
C TYR A 53 31.02 70.85 -36.87
N PHE A 54 29.85 70.92 -36.26
CA PHE A 54 29.35 69.98 -35.27
C PHE A 54 28.05 69.34 -35.75
N SER A 55 27.87 68.06 -35.40
CA SER A 55 26.61 67.33 -35.58
C SER A 55 25.51 67.82 -34.60
N ASP A 56 25.92 68.33 -33.43
CA ASP A 56 25.06 68.88 -32.38
C ASP A 56 25.73 70.09 -31.72
N ALA A 57 24.97 71.17 -31.48
CA ALA A 57 25.44 72.40 -30.83
C ALA A 57 24.79 72.65 -29.47
N ALA A 58 24.13 71.64 -28.87
CA ALA A 58 23.49 71.76 -27.57
C ALA A 58 24.44 72.31 -26.49
N GLY A 59 24.09 73.48 -25.96
CA GLY A 59 24.84 74.17 -24.90
C GLY A 59 26.04 75.00 -25.36
N LEU A 60 26.27 75.15 -26.67
CA LEU A 60 27.17 76.17 -27.20
C LEU A 60 26.49 77.55 -27.20
N VAL A 61 27.20 78.57 -26.72
CA VAL A 61 26.70 79.95 -26.64
C VAL A 61 27.73 80.93 -27.20
N ALA A 62 27.31 81.70 -28.19
CA ALA A 62 28.11 82.76 -28.79
C ALA A 62 28.57 83.78 -27.73
N GLY A 63 29.88 84.08 -27.74
CA GLY A 63 30.53 84.98 -26.79
C GLY A 63 30.74 84.43 -25.38
N ARG A 64 30.38 83.16 -25.11
CA ARG A 64 30.59 82.52 -23.80
C ARG A 64 31.34 81.19 -23.89
N THR A 65 31.09 80.38 -24.92
CA THR A 65 31.78 79.10 -25.06
C THR A 65 33.24 79.31 -25.45
N THR A 66 34.14 78.82 -24.60
CA THR A 66 35.59 78.87 -24.82
C THR A 66 36.08 77.66 -25.60
N ILE A 67 37.16 77.83 -26.35
CA ILE A 67 37.96 76.72 -26.92
C ILE A 67 39.14 76.50 -25.98
N ARG A 68 39.38 75.25 -25.55
CA ARG A 68 40.41 74.91 -24.57
C ARG A 68 41.38 73.85 -25.06
N TYR A 69 42.67 74.09 -24.82
CA TYR A 69 43.75 73.12 -25.01
C TYR A 69 44.28 72.70 -23.63
N GLN A 70 44.17 71.41 -23.29
CA GLN A 70 44.60 70.89 -21.99
C GLN A 70 44.06 71.71 -20.78
N GLY A 71 42.82 72.19 -20.88
CA GLY A 71 42.16 73.01 -19.84
C GLY A 71 42.46 74.51 -19.90
N LEU A 72 43.42 74.97 -20.71
CA LEU A 72 43.71 76.39 -20.92
C LEU A 72 42.83 77.00 -22.01
N GLU A 73 42.24 78.15 -21.76
CA GLU A 73 41.48 78.91 -22.77
C GLU A 73 42.39 79.44 -23.87
N VAL A 74 42.10 79.07 -25.11
CA VAL A 74 42.88 79.39 -26.30
C VAL A 74 42.05 80.05 -27.41
N GLY A 75 40.76 80.25 -27.18
CA GLY A 75 39.85 80.92 -28.11
C GLY A 75 38.42 81.00 -27.59
N MET A 76 37.55 81.65 -28.35
CA MET A 76 36.16 81.87 -27.98
C MET A 76 35.22 81.80 -29.18
N VAL A 77 34.07 81.17 -28.99
CA VAL A 77 33.00 81.11 -29.98
C VAL A 77 32.41 82.50 -30.18
N ARG A 78 32.29 82.94 -31.44
CA ARG A 78 31.74 84.24 -31.82
C ARG A 78 30.33 84.14 -32.35
N ASP A 79 30.05 83.15 -33.19
CA ASP A 79 28.75 82.97 -33.81
C ASP A 79 28.44 81.48 -34.03
N ILE A 80 27.16 81.13 -34.05
CA ILE A 80 26.68 79.76 -34.22
C ILE A 80 25.57 79.79 -35.26
N THR A 81 25.82 79.19 -36.42
CA THR A 81 24.89 79.21 -37.55
C THR A 81 24.66 77.79 -38.10
N LEU A 82 23.45 77.53 -38.57
CA LEU A 82 23.09 76.27 -39.23
C LEU A 82 23.62 76.28 -40.67
N SER A 83 24.21 75.18 -41.12
CA SER A 83 24.66 75.05 -42.52
C SER A 83 23.48 75.12 -43.49
N LYS A 84 23.74 75.48 -44.75
CA LYS A 84 22.69 75.70 -45.77
C LYS A 84 21.84 74.46 -46.06
N ASP A 85 22.39 73.28 -45.83
CA ASP A 85 21.77 71.96 -46.02
C ASP A 85 21.06 71.43 -44.76
N LEU A 86 21.05 72.22 -43.66
CA LEU A 86 20.42 71.90 -42.37
C LEU A 86 20.96 70.62 -41.69
N SER A 87 22.05 70.06 -42.20
CA SER A 87 22.60 68.77 -41.74
C SER A 87 23.63 68.93 -40.62
N ASN A 88 24.27 70.10 -40.52
CA ASN A 88 25.34 70.38 -39.58
C ASN A 88 25.25 71.81 -39.04
N ILE A 89 25.83 72.05 -37.87
CA ILE A 89 25.94 73.38 -37.28
C ILE A 89 27.38 73.81 -37.38
N TYR A 90 27.66 74.97 -37.99
CA TYR A 90 29.03 75.50 -38.01
C TYR A 90 29.15 76.65 -37.01
N VAL A 91 30.27 76.63 -36.30
CA VAL A 91 30.59 77.57 -35.24
C VAL A 91 31.75 78.43 -35.72
N ASP A 92 31.53 79.73 -35.83
CA ASP A 92 32.61 80.69 -36.07
C ASP A 92 33.26 81.01 -34.71
N ALA A 93 34.55 80.71 -34.58
CA ALA A 93 35.30 80.96 -33.35
C ALA A 93 36.59 81.73 -33.64
N ASP A 94 36.96 82.61 -32.72
CA ASP A 94 38.23 83.34 -32.79
C ASP A 94 39.24 82.65 -31.86
N ILE A 95 40.33 82.15 -32.44
CA ILE A 95 41.47 81.57 -31.73
C ILE A 95 42.47 82.68 -31.42
N TYR A 96 42.97 82.74 -30.18
CA TYR A 96 43.92 83.76 -29.78
C TYR A 96 45.25 83.67 -30.55
N PRO A 97 45.95 84.79 -30.81
CA PRO A 97 47.16 84.81 -31.63
C PRO A 97 48.23 83.80 -31.20
N GLU A 98 48.41 83.59 -29.89
CA GLU A 98 49.35 82.63 -29.30
C GLU A 98 49.01 81.17 -29.62
N ALA A 99 47.74 80.86 -29.86
CA ALA A 99 47.23 79.50 -30.08
C ALA A 99 47.09 79.12 -31.56
N LYS A 100 47.42 80.03 -32.49
CA LYS A 100 47.37 79.75 -33.94
C LYS A 100 48.21 78.53 -34.37
N LYS A 101 49.27 78.22 -33.62
CA LYS A 101 50.13 77.05 -33.86
C LYS A 101 49.42 75.70 -33.64
N LEU A 102 48.27 75.69 -32.96
CA LEU A 102 47.46 74.50 -32.74
C LEU A 102 46.56 74.17 -33.94
N LEU A 103 46.44 75.06 -34.92
CA LEU A 103 45.57 74.91 -36.08
C LEU A 103 46.33 74.31 -37.26
N SER A 104 45.98 73.08 -37.62
CA SER A 104 46.58 72.29 -38.70
C SER A 104 45.56 71.30 -39.24
N LYS A 105 45.76 70.76 -40.44
CA LYS A 105 44.79 69.83 -41.05
C LYS A 105 44.41 68.58 -40.20
N GLY A 106 45.28 68.17 -39.29
CA GLY A 106 45.03 67.04 -38.39
C GLY A 106 44.56 67.46 -37.00
N THR A 107 44.24 68.74 -36.80
CA THR A 107 43.72 69.25 -35.54
C THR A 107 42.30 68.75 -35.32
N ARG A 108 42.08 68.07 -34.19
CA ARG A 108 40.79 67.50 -33.81
C ARG A 108 40.10 68.41 -32.81
N PHE A 109 38.82 68.66 -33.03
CA PHE A 109 37.95 69.38 -32.11
C PHE A 109 36.84 68.44 -31.61
N TRP A 110 36.40 68.58 -30.37
CA TRP A 110 35.19 67.91 -29.89
C TRP A 110 34.51 68.75 -28.81
N LEU A 111 33.20 68.57 -28.66
CA LEU A 111 32.41 69.25 -27.63
C LEU A 111 32.58 68.51 -26.29
N VAL A 112 33.05 69.22 -25.27
CA VAL A 112 33.08 68.72 -23.89
C VAL A 112 31.83 69.19 -23.17
N LYS A 113 31.00 68.22 -22.78
CA LYS A 113 29.80 68.39 -21.97
C LYS A 113 30.00 67.71 -20.62
N PRO A 114 29.46 68.25 -19.51
CA PRO A 114 29.51 67.57 -18.22
C PRO A 114 28.74 66.26 -18.32
N THR A 115 29.40 65.14 -18.02
CA THR A 115 28.78 63.82 -18.00
C THR A 115 28.81 63.26 -16.59
N ALA A 116 27.64 62.82 -16.13
CA ALA A 116 27.51 62.08 -14.88
C ALA A 116 27.42 60.60 -15.22
N SER A 117 28.42 59.81 -14.79
CA SER A 117 28.33 58.35 -14.75
C SER A 117 28.27 57.89 -13.29
N LEU A 118 27.83 56.65 -13.07
CA LEU A 118 27.86 56.05 -11.73
C LEU A 118 29.30 55.83 -11.21
N SER A 119 30.30 55.81 -12.10
CA SER A 119 31.72 55.66 -11.77
C SER A 119 32.44 56.98 -11.48
N GLY A 120 31.85 58.13 -11.80
CA GLY A 120 32.43 59.44 -11.55
C GLY A 120 31.76 60.58 -12.34
N ILE A 121 32.23 61.81 -12.10
CA ILE A 121 31.79 62.99 -12.85
C ILE A 121 32.96 63.39 -13.74
N SER A 122 32.76 63.35 -15.06
CA SER A 122 33.75 63.85 -16.03
C SER A 122 33.28 65.21 -16.58
N GLY A 123 34.24 66.09 -16.88
CA GLY A 123 33.94 67.46 -17.29
C GLY A 123 33.33 68.32 -16.17
N LEU A 124 33.74 68.14 -14.91
CA LEU A 124 33.27 68.95 -13.77
C LEU A 124 33.59 70.45 -13.97
N ASP A 125 34.68 70.75 -14.68
CA ASP A 125 35.03 72.10 -15.08
C ASP A 125 33.95 72.73 -15.98
N ALA A 126 33.28 71.94 -16.82
CA ALA A 126 32.15 72.39 -17.63
C ALA A 126 30.84 72.58 -16.82
N LEU A 127 30.73 72.00 -15.62
CA LEU A 127 29.58 72.24 -14.73
C LEU A 127 29.57 73.68 -14.18
N VAL A 128 30.76 74.22 -13.90
CA VAL A 128 30.93 75.60 -13.39
C VAL A 128 31.10 76.60 -14.53
N SER A 129 31.83 76.24 -15.59
CA SER A 129 32.19 77.16 -16.69
C SER A 129 31.34 77.02 -17.96
N GLY A 130 30.41 76.06 -18.02
CA GLY A 130 29.61 75.75 -19.20
C GLY A 130 30.33 74.84 -20.19
N ASN A 131 29.61 74.33 -21.20
CA ASN A 131 30.18 73.50 -22.25
C ASN A 131 31.30 74.26 -22.99
N TYR A 132 32.39 73.56 -23.28
CA TYR A 132 33.54 74.11 -24.00
C TYR A 132 33.98 73.18 -25.13
N ILE A 133 34.70 73.73 -26.11
CA ILE A 133 35.24 72.95 -27.22
C ILE A 133 36.69 72.61 -26.89
N ALA A 134 37.05 71.33 -26.86
CA ALA A 134 38.43 70.92 -26.71
C ALA A 134 39.13 70.88 -28.07
N ILE A 135 40.42 71.23 -28.09
CA ILE A 135 41.29 71.15 -29.27
C ILE A 135 42.45 70.19 -28.98
N HIS A 136 42.80 69.35 -29.96
CA HIS A 136 44.03 68.54 -29.94
C HIS A 136 44.77 68.70 -31.26
N PRO A 137 46.02 69.20 -31.27
CA PRO A 137 46.80 69.35 -32.49
C PRO A 137 47.21 67.99 -33.04
N SER A 138 47.55 67.92 -34.33
CA SER A 138 48.22 66.76 -34.89
C SER A 138 49.66 66.68 -34.39
N GLU A 139 50.15 65.48 -34.08
CA GLU A 139 51.57 65.24 -33.72
C GLU A 139 52.52 65.56 -34.87
N THR A 140 52.01 65.51 -36.11
CA THR A 140 52.75 65.85 -37.32
C THR A 140 52.42 67.29 -37.74
N LYS A 141 53.44 68.10 -38.04
CA LYS A 141 53.26 69.45 -38.59
C LYS A 141 52.60 69.38 -39.97
N GLN A 142 51.37 69.84 -40.07
CA GLN A 142 50.59 69.92 -41.30
C GLN A 142 50.27 71.37 -41.69
N GLU A 143 49.77 71.57 -42.90
CA GLU A 143 49.39 72.90 -43.40
C GLU A 143 48.33 73.57 -42.49
N PRO A 144 48.37 74.91 -42.33
CA PRO A 144 47.38 75.64 -41.56
C PRO A 144 45.98 75.47 -42.17
N GLU A 145 45.01 75.15 -41.33
CA GLU A 145 43.61 75.01 -41.75
C GLU A 145 42.72 75.95 -40.92
N THR A 146 41.60 76.37 -41.50
CA THR A 146 40.63 77.28 -40.86
C THR A 146 39.22 76.69 -40.80
N VAL A 147 39.01 75.50 -41.37
CA VAL A 147 37.74 74.80 -41.41
C VAL A 147 37.93 73.40 -40.86
N PHE A 148 37.15 73.03 -39.84
CA PHE A 148 37.33 71.78 -39.10
C PHE A 148 36.01 71.04 -38.93
N GLN A 149 36.07 69.70 -38.92
CA GLN A 149 34.95 68.86 -38.47
C GLN A 149 35.22 68.42 -37.04
N ALA A 150 34.26 68.65 -36.15
CA ALA A 150 34.34 68.17 -34.78
C ALA A 150 33.98 66.68 -34.69
N LEU A 151 34.65 65.98 -33.79
CA LEU A 151 34.33 64.60 -33.41
C LEU A 151 33.16 64.57 -32.44
N GLU A 152 32.38 63.49 -32.49
CA GLU A 152 31.21 63.28 -31.62
C GLU A 152 31.58 63.09 -30.15
N SER A 153 32.76 62.54 -29.88
CA SER A 153 33.29 62.31 -28.53
C SER A 153 34.81 62.44 -28.52
N ALA A 154 35.39 62.43 -27.32
CA ALA A 154 36.83 62.36 -27.16
C ALA A 154 37.39 61.13 -27.91
N PRO A 155 38.50 61.27 -28.67
CA PRO A 155 39.16 60.16 -29.33
C PRO A 155 39.62 59.07 -28.33
N SER A 156 39.29 57.80 -28.58
CA SER A 156 39.65 56.68 -27.69
C SER A 156 41.14 56.36 -27.65
N ASP A 157 41.89 56.73 -28.69
CA ASP A 157 43.35 56.65 -28.76
C ASP A 157 44.03 57.56 -27.74
N LEU A 158 43.42 58.71 -27.40
CA LEU A 158 43.95 59.60 -26.36
C LEU A 158 43.82 58.99 -24.95
N LEU A 159 42.85 58.09 -24.74
CA LEU A 159 42.69 57.31 -23.50
C LEU A 159 43.62 56.10 -23.45
N ALA A 160 44.05 55.59 -24.62
CA ALA A 160 44.91 54.41 -24.74
C ALA A 160 46.42 54.71 -24.59
N ALA A 161 46.81 55.98 -24.45
CA ALA A 161 48.20 56.43 -24.49
C ALA A 161 48.98 56.17 -23.18
N ASP A 162 48.31 55.89 -22.06
CA ASP A 162 48.92 55.59 -20.77
C ASP A 162 48.68 54.12 -20.37
N GLY A 163 49.72 53.28 -20.32
CA GLY A 163 49.64 51.90 -19.79
C GLY A 163 49.91 50.74 -20.76
N LEU A 164 49.86 49.51 -20.20
CA LEU A 164 49.82 48.25 -20.95
C LEU A 164 48.39 47.97 -21.43
N ASN A 165 48.17 48.09 -22.74
CA ASN A 165 46.88 47.78 -23.36
C ASN A 165 46.70 46.27 -23.57
N ILE A 166 45.54 45.73 -23.18
CA ILE A 166 45.16 44.32 -23.33
C ILE A 166 43.78 44.17 -23.96
N SER A 167 43.53 43.02 -24.59
CA SER A 167 42.26 42.69 -25.21
C SER A 167 41.63 41.48 -24.52
N LEU A 168 40.44 41.64 -23.94
CA LEU A 168 39.68 40.58 -23.29
C LEU A 168 38.55 40.10 -24.20
N THR A 169 38.41 38.79 -24.38
CA THR A 169 37.36 38.18 -25.21
C THR A 169 36.36 37.41 -24.35
N THR A 170 35.07 37.66 -24.55
CA THR A 170 33.95 37.02 -23.83
C THR A 170 32.77 36.72 -24.77
N LYS A 171 31.88 35.80 -24.37
CA LYS A 171 30.66 35.49 -25.14
C LYS A 171 29.67 36.67 -25.13
N ASP A 172 29.57 37.37 -24.02
CA ASP A 172 28.72 38.53 -23.79
C ASP A 172 29.43 39.58 -22.93
N LEU A 173 28.99 40.84 -23.01
CA LEU A 173 29.60 41.96 -22.27
C LEU A 173 29.37 41.86 -20.75
N GLY A 174 28.34 41.13 -20.32
CA GLY A 174 27.93 41.05 -18.91
C GLY A 174 27.67 42.43 -18.29
N GLY A 175 28.12 42.61 -17.04
CA GLY A 175 28.06 43.89 -16.32
C GLY A 175 29.24 44.83 -16.55
N VAL A 176 30.06 44.63 -17.59
CA VAL A 176 31.23 45.46 -17.88
C VAL A 176 30.83 46.69 -18.72
N SER A 177 31.39 47.85 -18.41
CA SER A 177 31.17 49.12 -19.12
C SER A 177 32.48 49.91 -19.29
N VAL A 178 32.46 50.99 -20.07
CA VAL A 178 33.59 51.92 -20.13
C VAL A 178 33.79 52.56 -18.75
N GLY A 179 35.01 52.49 -18.22
CA GLY A 179 35.38 52.86 -16.86
C GLY A 179 35.33 51.72 -15.84
N SER A 180 34.90 50.50 -16.22
CA SER A 180 34.99 49.33 -15.35
C SER A 180 36.44 49.07 -14.96
N GLN A 181 36.67 48.90 -13.66
CA GLN A 181 38.01 48.76 -13.11
C GLN A 181 38.54 47.34 -13.30
N ILE A 182 39.84 47.23 -13.62
CA ILE A 182 40.59 45.98 -13.52
C ILE A 182 41.25 45.93 -12.16
N VAL A 183 40.95 44.90 -11.38
CA VAL A 183 41.43 44.77 -10.00
C VAL A 183 42.32 43.54 -9.82
N TYR A 184 43.49 43.72 -9.21
CA TYR A 184 44.36 42.64 -8.76
C TYR A 184 44.38 42.65 -7.23
N ARG A 185 44.02 41.53 -6.59
CA ARG A 185 43.89 41.44 -5.11
C ARG A 185 43.06 42.58 -4.51
N LYS A 186 41.97 42.96 -5.20
CA LYS A 186 41.06 44.09 -4.85
C LYS A 186 41.66 45.50 -4.99
N ILE A 187 42.84 45.64 -5.58
CA ILE A 187 43.48 46.93 -5.88
C ILE A 187 43.23 47.28 -7.34
N PRO A 188 42.68 48.47 -7.67
CA PRO A 188 42.48 48.92 -9.05
C PRO A 188 43.82 49.18 -9.75
N ILE A 189 44.13 48.34 -10.74
CA ILE A 189 45.38 48.39 -11.51
C ILE A 189 45.19 48.88 -12.95
N GLY A 190 43.95 49.03 -13.42
CA GLY A 190 43.65 49.45 -14.78
C GLY A 190 42.15 49.69 -14.99
N GLU A 191 41.77 50.05 -16.21
CA GLU A 191 40.38 50.34 -16.56
C GLU A 191 40.04 49.96 -18.00
N VAL A 192 38.76 49.63 -18.22
CA VAL A 192 38.19 49.38 -19.54
C VAL A 192 37.92 50.73 -20.22
N TYR A 193 38.51 50.97 -21.39
CA TYR A 193 38.30 52.21 -22.15
C TYR A 193 37.42 52.02 -23.39
N ASN A 194 37.25 50.79 -23.89
CA ASN A 194 36.44 50.51 -25.07
C ASN A 194 35.92 49.05 -25.09
N TYR A 195 34.82 48.80 -25.78
CA TYR A 195 34.36 47.45 -26.12
C TYR A 195 33.63 47.45 -27.46
N GLN A 196 33.71 46.34 -28.18
CA GLN A 196 33.06 46.18 -29.48
C GLN A 196 32.62 44.74 -29.70
N LEU A 197 31.51 44.56 -30.40
CA LEU A 197 31.10 43.25 -30.90
C LEU A 197 32.05 42.84 -32.03
N ASN A 198 32.47 41.57 -32.05
CA ASN A 198 33.31 41.08 -33.15
C ASN A 198 32.51 40.99 -34.47
N GLU A 199 33.21 40.93 -35.61
CA GLU A 199 32.57 40.88 -36.94
C GLU A 199 31.60 39.69 -37.11
N SER A 200 31.82 38.59 -36.38
CA SER A 200 30.96 37.40 -36.43
C SER A 200 29.67 37.51 -35.62
N GLY A 201 29.53 38.54 -34.77
CA GLY A 201 28.44 38.70 -33.81
C GLY A 201 28.40 37.69 -32.65
N LYS A 202 29.39 36.80 -32.52
CA LYS A 202 29.38 35.69 -31.54
C LYS A 202 30.17 35.97 -30.26
N SER A 203 30.99 37.01 -30.23
CA SER A 203 31.78 37.37 -29.05
C SER A 203 32.02 38.88 -28.97
N VAL A 204 32.26 39.35 -27.76
CA VAL A 204 32.59 40.75 -27.47
C VAL A 204 34.08 40.85 -27.17
N THR A 205 34.72 41.85 -27.76
CA THR A 205 36.11 42.24 -27.50
C THR A 205 36.10 43.48 -26.63
N ILE A 206 36.67 43.37 -25.43
CA ILE A 206 36.81 44.46 -24.46
C ILE A 206 38.28 44.89 -24.47
N GLN A 207 38.53 46.19 -24.61
CA GLN A 207 39.86 46.77 -24.58
C GLN A 207 40.05 47.51 -23.26
N ALA A 208 41.17 47.23 -22.60
CA ALA A 208 41.49 47.80 -21.31
C ALA A 208 42.96 48.19 -21.20
N ALA A 209 43.22 49.23 -20.41
CA ALA A 209 44.54 49.75 -20.14
C ALA A 209 44.93 49.43 -18.69
N ILE A 210 46.08 48.82 -18.49
CA ILE A 210 46.69 48.57 -17.18
C ILE A 210 47.71 49.66 -16.93
N LYS A 211 47.66 50.33 -15.77
CA LYS A 211 48.62 51.41 -15.45
C LYS A 211 50.05 50.88 -15.52
N ASP A 212 50.98 51.70 -16.00
CA ASP A 212 52.38 51.32 -16.21
C ASP A 212 53.03 50.72 -14.96
N GLU A 213 52.75 51.27 -13.78
CA GLU A 213 53.25 50.79 -12.49
C GLU A 213 52.83 49.34 -12.17
N TYR A 214 51.75 48.83 -12.76
CA TYR A 214 51.22 47.48 -12.56
C TYR A 214 51.37 46.55 -13.77
N SER A 215 51.94 47.03 -14.88
CA SER A 215 52.14 46.25 -16.11
C SER A 215 52.87 44.92 -15.85
N HIS A 216 53.87 44.92 -14.96
CA HIS A 216 54.66 43.75 -14.56
C HIS A 216 53.86 42.63 -13.87
N ILE A 217 52.64 42.90 -13.42
CA ILE A 217 51.78 41.90 -12.78
C ILE A 217 51.15 41.00 -13.84
N ILE A 218 50.91 41.52 -15.05
CA ILE A 218 50.21 40.78 -16.10
C ILE A 218 51.20 39.90 -16.88
N THR A 219 50.91 38.61 -16.89
CA THR A 219 51.68 37.56 -17.56
C THR A 219 50.83 36.75 -18.53
N ASP A 220 51.46 35.92 -19.36
CA ASP A 220 50.80 34.99 -20.30
C ASP A 220 49.88 33.97 -19.59
N GLN A 221 50.13 33.71 -18.29
CA GLN A 221 49.31 32.84 -17.44
C GLN A 221 48.20 33.59 -16.67
N SER A 222 47.99 34.87 -16.96
CA SER A 222 46.94 35.66 -16.31
C SER A 222 45.53 35.20 -16.70
N ARG A 223 44.67 35.07 -15.69
CA ARG A 223 43.27 34.71 -15.85
C ARG A 223 42.41 35.90 -15.40
N PHE A 224 41.53 36.35 -16.28
CA PHE A 224 40.60 37.45 -16.00
C PHE A 224 39.19 36.88 -15.83
N TRP A 225 38.45 37.30 -14.81
CA TRP A 225 37.05 36.95 -14.66
C TRP A 225 36.19 38.15 -14.28
N ASN A 226 34.92 38.07 -14.66
CA ASN A 226 33.94 39.10 -14.33
C ASN A 226 33.58 38.99 -12.84
N VAL A 227 33.60 40.12 -12.13
CA VAL A 227 33.14 40.24 -10.73
C VAL A 227 32.01 41.25 -10.59
N SER A 228 31.34 41.56 -11.70
CA SER A 228 30.21 42.49 -11.75
C SER A 228 28.93 41.80 -11.28
N GLY A 229 28.21 42.44 -10.34
CA GLY A 229 26.92 41.97 -9.85
C GLY A 229 26.97 41.19 -8.53
N LEU A 230 25.79 40.80 -8.04
CA LEU A 230 25.63 40.06 -6.80
C LEU A 230 25.84 38.55 -7.05
N GLY A 231 26.92 37.98 -6.50
CA GLY A 231 27.16 36.54 -6.53
C GLY A 231 26.48 35.86 -5.36
N ALA A 232 25.35 35.19 -5.60
CA ALA A 232 24.74 34.27 -4.64
C ALA A 232 24.95 32.83 -5.13
N SER A 233 25.60 31.99 -4.32
CA SER A 233 25.71 30.56 -4.62
C SER A 233 25.13 29.73 -3.48
N ILE A 234 24.37 28.70 -3.85
CA ILE A 234 23.79 27.73 -2.93
C ILE A 234 24.63 26.46 -3.05
N GLY A 235 25.35 26.12 -1.99
CA GLY A 235 26.20 24.93 -1.93
C GLY A 235 25.83 24.03 -0.76
N PHE A 236 26.60 22.95 -0.59
CA PHE A 236 26.41 21.98 0.50
C PHE A 236 26.51 22.59 1.90
N SER A 237 27.25 23.70 2.05
CA SER A 237 27.42 24.43 3.30
C SER A 237 26.35 25.52 3.54
N GLY A 238 25.36 25.64 2.65
CA GLY A 238 24.30 26.64 2.71
C GLY A 238 24.41 27.72 1.63
N VAL A 239 23.81 28.89 1.90
CA VAL A 239 23.79 30.04 0.99
C VAL A 239 25.00 30.94 1.27
N ASP A 240 25.91 31.02 0.30
CA ASP A 240 27.05 31.95 0.33
C ASP A 240 26.71 33.15 -0.55
N VAL A 241 26.39 34.28 0.09
CA VAL A 241 26.16 35.56 -0.59
C VAL A 241 27.43 36.38 -0.49
N ARG A 242 28.16 36.47 -1.60
CA ARG A 242 29.35 37.31 -1.68
C ARG A 242 28.98 38.64 -2.28
N LEU A 243 29.03 39.67 -1.45
CA LEU A 243 29.08 41.03 -1.91
C LEU A 243 30.55 41.40 -2.10
N GLU A 244 30.93 41.68 -3.34
CA GLU A 244 32.20 42.36 -3.62
C GLU A 244 32.11 43.84 -3.20
N SER A 245 32.89 44.73 -3.82
CA SER A 245 32.80 46.15 -3.52
C SER A 245 31.51 46.77 -4.09
N LEU A 246 30.93 47.77 -3.40
CA LEU A 246 29.81 48.55 -3.91
C LEU A 246 30.14 49.21 -5.27
N SER A 247 31.41 49.54 -5.51
CA SER A 247 31.89 50.01 -6.82
C SER A 247 31.78 48.97 -7.93
N ALA A 248 32.04 47.68 -7.64
CA ALA A 248 31.92 46.59 -8.61
C ALA A 248 30.45 46.25 -8.93
N LEU A 249 29.54 46.46 -7.98
CA LEU A 249 28.10 46.30 -8.19
C LEU A 249 27.50 47.36 -9.13
N LEU A 250 28.05 48.58 -9.11
CA LEU A 250 27.49 49.73 -9.83
C LEU A 250 28.19 50.04 -11.15
N GLY A 251 29.52 49.92 -11.20
CA GLY A 251 30.33 50.27 -12.38
C GLY A 251 30.89 49.07 -13.15
N GLY A 252 30.66 47.85 -12.67
CA GLY A 252 31.29 46.65 -13.19
C GLY A 252 32.79 46.58 -12.86
N SER A 253 33.33 45.38 -12.66
CA SER A 253 34.76 45.18 -12.42
C SER A 253 35.23 43.84 -12.96
N ILE A 254 36.49 43.81 -13.37
CA ILE A 254 37.17 42.62 -13.87
C ILE A 254 38.30 42.31 -12.89
N ALA A 255 38.27 41.13 -12.28
CA ALA A 255 39.36 40.68 -11.44
C ALA A 255 40.38 39.89 -12.25
N VAL A 256 41.65 40.01 -11.88
CA VAL A 256 42.74 39.25 -12.48
C VAL A 256 43.53 38.51 -11.40
N ASP A 257 43.94 37.29 -11.74
CA ASP A 257 44.97 36.53 -11.04
C ASP A 257 46.10 36.20 -12.01
N SER A 258 47.33 36.38 -11.56
CA SER A 258 48.54 36.19 -12.33
C SER A 258 49.56 35.51 -11.44
N PRO A 259 50.01 34.29 -11.79
CA PRO A 259 51.04 33.59 -11.04
C PRO A 259 52.44 34.14 -11.35
N GLY A 260 53.35 34.04 -10.38
CA GLY A 260 54.68 34.65 -10.46
C GLY A 260 55.67 33.96 -11.41
N ASP A 261 55.30 32.85 -12.03
CA ASP A 261 56.11 32.05 -12.96
C ASP A 261 55.78 32.31 -14.44
N GLY A 262 54.81 33.18 -14.74
CA GLY A 262 54.44 33.54 -16.11
C GLY A 262 55.41 34.53 -16.76
N GLN A 263 55.43 34.56 -18.10
CA GLN A 263 56.23 35.51 -18.88
C GLN A 263 55.49 36.85 -19.05
N PRO A 264 56.20 38.00 -19.05
CA PRO A 264 55.60 39.30 -19.35
C PRO A 264 54.95 39.32 -20.73
N VAL A 265 53.85 40.07 -20.87
CA VAL A 265 53.07 40.11 -22.11
C VAL A 265 53.31 41.39 -22.91
N GLU A 266 53.17 41.29 -24.22
CA GLU A 266 53.27 42.43 -25.14
C GLU A 266 51.96 43.21 -25.23
N MET A 267 52.04 44.42 -25.78
CA MET A 267 50.88 45.29 -25.99
C MET A 267 49.82 44.60 -26.88
N ASN A 268 48.55 44.75 -26.52
CA ASN A 268 47.38 44.15 -27.17
C ASN A 268 47.29 42.61 -27.10
N THR A 269 47.98 41.98 -26.14
CA THR A 269 47.82 40.55 -25.88
C THR A 269 46.36 40.20 -25.57
N LYS A 270 45.89 39.07 -26.13
CA LYS A 270 44.50 38.60 -26.02
C LYS A 270 44.34 37.63 -24.85
N PHE A 271 43.39 37.92 -23.97
CA PHE A 271 42.97 37.02 -22.88
C PHE A 271 41.50 36.66 -22.99
N LYS A 272 41.13 35.54 -22.37
CA LYS A 272 39.72 35.16 -22.18
C LYS A 272 39.21 35.77 -20.87
N LEU A 273 38.07 36.43 -20.93
CA LEU A 273 37.32 36.84 -19.76
C LEU A 273 36.35 35.74 -19.36
N TYR A 274 36.55 35.15 -18.19
CA TYR A 274 35.69 34.11 -17.63
C TYR A 274 34.48 34.72 -16.93
N PRO A 275 33.34 34.00 -16.86
CA PRO A 275 32.15 34.51 -16.17
C PRO A 275 32.36 34.73 -14.67
N ASP A 276 33.19 33.91 -14.02
CA ASP A 276 33.40 33.92 -12.58
C ASP A 276 34.72 33.21 -12.19
N LEU A 277 35.13 33.35 -10.92
CA LEU A 277 36.35 32.77 -10.38
C LEU A 277 36.39 31.23 -10.45
N LYS A 278 35.26 30.54 -10.23
CA LYS A 278 35.21 29.07 -10.25
C LYS A 278 35.50 28.56 -11.65
N THR A 279 34.94 29.21 -12.67
CA THR A 279 35.15 28.86 -14.08
C THR A 279 36.55 29.25 -14.59
N ALA A 280 37.21 30.21 -13.95
CA ALA A 280 38.59 30.60 -14.23
C ALA A 280 39.65 29.64 -13.65
N GLY A 281 39.21 28.63 -12.89
CA GLY A 281 40.05 27.77 -12.04
C GLY A 281 41.19 27.03 -12.74
N ARG A 282 42.24 26.74 -11.95
CA ARG A 282 43.39 25.92 -12.33
C ARG A 282 43.14 24.47 -11.90
N GLY A 283 43.19 23.53 -12.84
CA GLY A 283 43.02 22.12 -12.51
C GLY A 283 43.39 21.20 -13.67
N ILE A 284 43.67 19.95 -13.33
CA ILE A 284 43.92 18.88 -14.28
C ILE A 284 42.59 18.53 -14.94
N SER A 285 42.51 18.76 -16.25
CA SER A 285 41.32 18.46 -17.04
C SER A 285 41.16 16.95 -17.25
N ILE A 286 39.99 16.43 -16.91
CA ILE A 286 39.58 15.04 -17.12
C ILE A 286 38.19 14.96 -17.76
N LYS A 287 37.90 13.83 -18.40
CA LYS A 287 36.56 13.50 -18.94
C LYS A 287 35.98 12.30 -18.23
N ILE A 288 34.73 12.38 -17.82
CA ILE A 288 34.02 11.33 -17.10
C ILE A 288 32.72 11.01 -17.86
N ALA A 289 32.58 9.78 -18.35
CA ALA A 289 31.30 9.29 -18.87
C ALA A 289 30.35 9.05 -17.69
N VAL A 290 29.20 9.72 -17.67
CA VAL A 290 28.23 9.63 -16.58
C VAL A 290 26.95 8.90 -17.03
N PRO A 291 26.25 8.19 -16.12
CA PRO A 291 24.99 7.54 -16.45
C PRO A 291 23.91 8.52 -16.90
N ASP A 292 22.89 8.01 -17.59
CA ASP A 292 21.68 8.78 -17.87
C ASP A 292 20.91 9.15 -16.58
N ASP A 293 20.14 10.23 -16.67
CA ASP A 293 19.41 10.86 -15.54
C ASP A 293 20.31 11.22 -14.34
N ASN A 294 21.59 11.52 -14.59
CA ASN A 294 22.55 11.80 -13.51
C ASN A 294 22.24 13.04 -12.66
N LYS A 295 21.43 13.99 -13.16
CA LYS A 295 21.06 15.25 -12.48
C LYS A 295 22.26 16.02 -11.89
N ILE A 296 23.42 15.92 -12.53
CA ILE A 296 24.61 16.71 -12.19
C ILE A 296 24.45 18.09 -12.84
N SER A 297 24.80 19.14 -12.09
CA SER A 297 24.79 20.52 -12.61
C SER A 297 25.84 20.69 -13.72
N ALA A 298 25.45 21.32 -14.85
CA ALA A 298 26.28 21.49 -16.05
C ALA A 298 27.65 22.15 -15.78
N THR A 299 27.71 23.01 -14.77
CA THR A 299 28.91 23.70 -14.31
C THR A 299 28.87 23.80 -12.79
N GLY A 300 30.01 23.58 -12.12
CA GLY A 300 30.20 23.82 -10.69
C GLY A 300 29.76 22.68 -9.77
N ALA A 301 29.27 21.55 -10.29
CA ALA A 301 29.02 20.37 -9.45
C ALA A 301 30.36 19.85 -8.88
N PRO A 302 30.48 19.62 -7.56
CA PRO A 302 31.76 19.24 -6.98
C PRO A 302 32.11 17.79 -7.25
N ILE A 303 33.41 17.52 -7.22
CA ILE A 303 33.99 16.19 -7.15
C ILE A 303 34.58 16.05 -5.76
N MET A 304 34.09 15.08 -5.00
CA MET A 304 34.40 14.89 -3.59
C MET A 304 35.35 13.71 -3.39
N TYR A 305 36.18 13.78 -2.35
CA TYR A 305 36.91 12.64 -1.82
C TYR A 305 36.86 12.69 -0.29
N ARG A 306 36.29 11.64 0.33
CA ARG A 306 36.11 11.56 1.79
C ARG A 306 35.47 12.82 2.41
N GLY A 307 34.52 13.44 1.69
CA GLY A 307 33.82 14.65 2.12
C GLY A 307 34.55 15.98 1.85
N ILE A 308 35.72 15.95 1.18
CA ILE A 308 36.47 17.16 0.79
C ILE A 308 36.28 17.40 -0.71
N GLU A 309 36.03 18.64 -1.11
CA GLU A 309 35.98 19.03 -2.53
C GLU A 309 37.39 19.05 -3.13
N ILE A 310 37.62 18.17 -4.11
CA ILE A 310 38.92 17.99 -4.77
C ILE A 310 38.93 18.47 -6.22
N GLY A 311 37.76 18.84 -6.75
CA GLY A 311 37.58 19.33 -8.10
C GLY A 311 36.12 19.65 -8.38
N GLN A 312 35.82 20.01 -9.62
CA GLN A 312 34.46 20.39 -10.04
C GLN A 312 34.23 20.11 -11.52
N ILE A 313 32.96 19.90 -11.87
CA ILE A 313 32.50 19.80 -13.26
C ILE A 313 32.57 21.19 -13.90
N THR A 314 33.21 21.28 -15.05
CA THR A 314 33.37 22.52 -15.81
C THR A 314 32.48 22.59 -17.04
N ASP A 315 32.02 21.44 -17.56
CA ASP A 315 31.09 21.34 -18.70
C ASP A 315 30.42 19.96 -18.73
N LEU A 316 29.21 19.89 -19.30
CA LEU A 316 28.47 18.65 -19.55
C LEU A 316 28.05 18.62 -21.02
N SER A 317 28.48 17.59 -21.75
CA SER A 317 28.24 17.44 -23.18
C SER A 317 27.83 16.00 -23.53
N LEU A 318 27.23 15.80 -24.70
CA LEU A 318 26.99 14.46 -25.23
C LEU A 318 28.23 13.97 -25.98
N SER A 319 28.55 12.69 -25.88
CA SER A 319 29.60 12.05 -26.66
C SER A 319 29.32 12.15 -28.16
N GLU A 320 30.36 12.02 -29.00
CA GLU A 320 30.16 11.83 -30.44
C GLU A 320 29.27 10.60 -30.65
N GLY A 321 28.14 10.77 -31.36
CA GLY A 321 27.08 9.75 -31.50
C GLY A 321 25.88 9.90 -30.55
N ARG A 322 25.96 10.76 -29.52
CA ARG A 322 24.90 10.99 -28.50
C ARG A 322 24.50 9.76 -27.68
N GLU A 323 25.41 8.79 -27.56
CA GLU A 323 25.17 7.56 -26.80
C GLU A 323 25.34 7.73 -25.29
N ASN A 324 26.23 8.62 -24.85
CA ASN A 324 26.52 8.83 -23.43
C ASN A 324 26.70 10.31 -23.10
N VAL A 325 26.38 10.68 -21.86
CA VAL A 325 26.68 12.01 -21.32
C VAL A 325 28.12 12.01 -20.78
N VAL A 326 28.91 13.02 -21.18
CA VAL A 326 30.32 13.19 -20.78
C VAL A 326 30.47 14.50 -20.01
N ALA A 327 30.86 14.38 -18.76
CA ALA A 327 31.22 15.50 -17.91
C ALA A 327 32.72 15.82 -18.07
N SER A 328 33.04 17.05 -18.43
CA SER A 328 34.40 17.58 -18.33
C SER A 328 34.60 18.17 -16.94
N ALA A 329 35.72 17.86 -16.30
CA ALA A 329 35.99 18.28 -14.93
C ALA A 329 37.43 18.77 -14.76
N ALA A 330 37.63 19.63 -13.77
CA ALA A 330 38.93 20.12 -13.35
C ALA A 330 39.23 19.62 -11.93
N ILE A 331 40.30 18.84 -11.78
CA ILE A 331 40.75 18.30 -10.48
C ILE A 331 41.93 19.13 -9.99
N GLN A 332 41.98 19.43 -8.69
CA GLN A 332 43.10 20.17 -8.10
C GLN A 332 44.41 19.38 -8.26
N PRO A 333 45.54 20.03 -8.60
CA PRO A 333 46.82 19.34 -8.83
C PRO A 333 47.29 18.46 -7.66
N ALA A 334 46.95 18.82 -6.42
CA ALA A 334 47.30 18.04 -5.22
C ALA A 334 46.69 16.62 -5.20
N PHE A 335 45.65 16.36 -6.00
CA PHE A 335 44.99 15.06 -6.12
C PHE A 335 45.32 14.34 -7.44
N SER A 336 46.39 14.76 -8.13
CA SER A 336 46.78 14.16 -9.42
C SER A 336 47.06 12.67 -9.35
N ASP A 337 47.53 12.20 -8.19
CA ASP A 337 47.94 10.82 -7.96
C ASP A 337 46.75 9.87 -7.73
N PHE A 338 45.54 10.41 -7.56
CA PHE A 338 44.30 9.64 -7.49
C PHE A 338 43.63 9.46 -8.86
N LEU A 339 44.24 9.99 -9.93
CA LEU A 339 43.71 9.90 -11.28
C LEU A 339 44.37 8.75 -12.04
N ASN A 340 44.05 7.52 -11.62
CA ASN A 340 44.62 6.28 -12.18
C ASN A 340 43.54 5.43 -12.83
N SER A 341 43.89 4.54 -13.77
CA SER A 341 42.95 3.70 -14.51
C SER A 341 42.02 2.84 -13.63
N GLY A 342 42.43 2.45 -12.42
CA GLY A 342 41.58 1.74 -11.45
C GLY A 342 40.66 2.62 -10.60
N SER A 343 40.74 3.95 -10.75
CA SER A 343 39.97 4.89 -9.94
C SER A 343 38.52 4.96 -10.41
N LYS A 344 37.59 4.96 -9.45
CA LYS A 344 36.15 4.92 -9.72
C LYS A 344 35.51 6.25 -9.33
N PHE A 345 34.63 6.75 -10.19
CA PHE A 345 33.76 7.88 -9.85
C PHE A 345 32.38 7.33 -9.51
N ILE A 346 31.88 7.67 -8.33
CA ILE A 346 30.60 7.21 -7.83
C ILE A 346 29.62 8.37 -7.89
N LEU A 347 28.49 8.16 -8.56
CA LEU A 347 27.40 9.14 -8.56
C LEU A 347 26.68 9.11 -7.21
N GLU A 348 26.78 10.21 -6.46
CA GLU A 348 26.05 10.40 -5.20
C GLU A 348 24.75 11.13 -5.49
N GLU A 349 23.65 10.39 -5.36
CA GLU A 349 22.29 10.86 -5.64
C GLU A 349 21.55 11.23 -4.36
N ALA A 350 20.54 12.10 -4.46
CA ALA A 350 19.56 12.29 -3.40
C ALA A 350 18.78 10.99 -3.18
N GLU A 351 18.95 10.35 -2.03
CA GLU A 351 18.20 9.15 -1.66
C GLU A 351 17.13 9.52 -0.64
N LEU A 352 15.88 9.58 -1.09
CA LEU A 352 14.71 9.76 -0.23
C LEU A 352 14.04 8.40 -0.02
N SER A 353 14.37 7.74 1.09
CA SER A 353 13.71 6.50 1.50
C SER A 353 12.90 6.72 2.78
N LEU A 354 11.90 5.88 3.00
CA LEU A 354 11.14 5.84 4.26
C LEU A 354 12.01 5.43 5.47
N THR A 355 13.23 4.93 5.23
CA THR A 355 14.15 4.45 6.27
C THR A 355 15.22 5.45 6.67
N GLY A 356 15.32 6.56 5.93
CA GLY A 356 16.36 7.55 6.09
C GLY A 356 16.54 8.35 4.82
N MET A 357 17.08 9.55 5.00
CA MET A 357 17.30 10.48 3.91
C MET A 357 18.81 10.70 3.79
N LYS A 358 19.41 10.33 2.65
CA LYS A 358 20.82 10.58 2.37
C LYS A 358 20.93 11.60 1.26
N ASN A 359 21.93 12.47 1.38
CA ASN A 359 22.24 13.49 0.37
C ASN A 359 21.02 14.35 -0.04
N ILE A 360 20.08 14.66 0.88
CA ILE A 360 18.88 15.47 0.58
C ILE A 360 19.24 16.82 -0.05
N ALA A 361 20.38 17.38 0.34
CA ALA A 361 20.89 18.62 -0.21
C ALA A 361 20.94 18.58 -1.75
N ASN A 362 21.18 17.41 -2.34
CA ASN A 362 21.23 17.21 -3.79
C ASN A 362 19.90 17.49 -4.50
N LEU A 363 18.76 17.46 -3.80
CA LEU A 363 17.47 17.89 -4.37
C LEU A 363 17.49 19.38 -4.75
N VAL A 364 18.33 20.18 -4.09
CA VAL A 364 18.47 21.61 -4.34
C VAL A 364 19.78 21.90 -5.09
N THR A 365 20.89 21.29 -4.69
CA THR A 365 22.22 21.58 -5.25
C THR A 365 22.56 20.79 -6.52
N GLY A 366 21.79 19.75 -6.83
CA GLY A 366 22.11 18.74 -7.84
C GLY A 366 22.99 17.61 -7.28
N ASN A 367 23.08 16.53 -8.05
CA ASN A 367 23.93 15.38 -7.71
C ASN A 367 25.41 15.70 -7.94
N PHE A 368 26.30 14.95 -7.28
CA PHE A 368 27.74 15.14 -7.36
C PHE A 368 28.49 13.81 -7.51
N LEU A 369 29.78 13.88 -7.82
CA LEU A 369 30.63 12.69 -7.97
C LEU A 369 31.56 12.54 -6.77
N THR A 370 31.74 11.31 -6.29
CA THR A 370 32.78 10.96 -5.32
C THR A 370 33.86 10.12 -5.98
N LEU A 371 35.12 10.52 -5.84
CA LEU A 371 36.27 9.75 -6.31
C LEU A 371 36.64 8.67 -5.29
N VAL A 372 36.79 7.43 -5.74
CA VAL A 372 37.46 6.36 -4.99
C VAL A 372 38.77 6.04 -5.71
N PRO A 373 39.94 6.34 -5.13
CA PRO A 373 41.23 6.07 -5.73
C PRO A 373 41.42 4.56 -5.95
N GLY A 374 42.03 4.20 -7.07
CA GLY A 374 42.45 2.84 -7.37
C GLY A 374 43.89 2.79 -7.87
N GLU A 375 44.42 1.58 -7.99
CA GLU A 375 45.75 1.35 -8.55
C GLU A 375 45.71 1.31 -10.09
N GLY A 376 46.81 1.67 -10.75
CA GLY A 376 46.93 1.65 -12.20
C GLY A 376 47.75 2.80 -12.76
N GLU A 377 47.82 2.90 -14.09
CA GLU A 377 48.51 4.00 -14.78
C GLU A 377 47.72 5.30 -14.71
N LYS A 378 48.41 6.44 -14.81
CA LYS A 378 47.77 7.77 -14.81
C LYS A 378 46.78 7.89 -15.97
N ALA A 379 45.55 8.25 -15.65
CA ALA A 379 44.43 8.35 -16.59
C ALA A 379 43.81 9.76 -16.59
N ARG A 380 43.12 10.09 -17.69
CA ARG A 380 42.37 11.34 -17.89
C ARG A 380 40.93 11.11 -18.35
N ARG A 381 40.55 9.84 -18.55
CA ARG A 381 39.22 9.42 -19.00
C ARG A 381 38.71 8.37 -18.01
N PHE A 382 37.49 8.56 -17.54
CA PHE A 382 36.87 7.71 -16.52
C PHE A 382 35.41 7.45 -16.84
N THR A 383 34.82 6.48 -16.15
CA THR A 383 33.39 6.20 -16.18
C THR A 383 32.85 6.29 -14.75
N ALA A 384 31.73 6.99 -14.59
CA ALA A 384 31.01 7.03 -13.33
C ALA A 384 29.97 5.91 -13.28
N ILE A 385 29.84 5.29 -12.11
CA ILE A 385 28.86 4.25 -11.83
C ILE A 385 27.93 4.70 -10.70
N ARG A 386 26.73 4.11 -10.65
CA ARG A 386 25.80 4.40 -9.54
C ARG A 386 26.28 3.72 -8.26
N LYS A 387 25.95 4.30 -7.11
CA LYS A 387 26.33 3.75 -5.80
C LYS A 387 25.84 2.31 -5.58
N THR A 388 24.66 1.98 -6.08
CA THR A 388 24.08 0.63 -6.02
C THR A 388 24.93 -0.39 -6.78
N GLU A 389 25.43 -0.04 -7.97
CA GLU A 389 26.29 -0.90 -8.78
C GLU A 389 27.66 -1.07 -8.12
N TYR A 390 28.21 0.01 -7.54
CA TYR A 390 29.47 -0.06 -6.80
C TYR A 390 29.38 -0.98 -5.56
N SER A 391 28.29 -0.91 -4.80
CA SER A 391 28.05 -1.84 -3.68
C SER A 391 27.96 -3.29 -4.14
N GLN A 392 27.34 -3.56 -5.30
CA GLN A 392 27.30 -4.91 -5.89
C GLN A 392 28.67 -5.43 -6.30
N GLU A 393 29.57 -4.58 -6.81
CA GLU A 393 30.94 -4.97 -7.18
C GLU A 393 31.82 -5.23 -5.94
N GLN A 394 31.61 -4.49 -4.84
CA GLN A 394 32.42 -4.62 -3.63
C GLN A 394 32.00 -5.78 -2.72
N GLU A 395 30.70 -6.03 -2.61
CA GLU A 395 30.18 -7.05 -1.71
C GLU A 395 30.18 -8.40 -2.43
N LYS A 396 30.91 -9.39 -1.89
CA LYS A 396 30.86 -10.80 -2.33
C LYS A 396 29.52 -11.45 -1.95
N SER A 397 28.40 -10.83 -2.32
CA SER A 397 27.05 -11.18 -1.88
C SER A 397 26.51 -12.40 -2.63
N VAL A 398 25.72 -13.21 -1.93
CA VAL A 398 25.04 -14.35 -2.54
C VAL A 398 23.74 -13.86 -3.19
N ALA A 399 23.63 -14.03 -4.50
CA ALA A 399 22.41 -13.74 -5.23
C ALA A 399 21.45 -14.93 -5.20
N ILE A 400 20.19 -14.67 -4.84
CA ILE A 400 19.10 -15.63 -4.97
C ILE A 400 17.90 -15.00 -5.66
N ARG A 401 17.09 -15.82 -6.34
CA ARG A 401 15.80 -15.41 -6.86
C ARG A 401 14.68 -15.91 -5.95
N LEU A 402 13.74 -15.03 -5.63
CA LEU A 402 12.48 -15.37 -4.97
C LEU A 402 11.37 -15.32 -6.03
N THR A 403 10.49 -16.32 -6.00
CA THR A 403 9.37 -16.46 -6.96
C THR A 403 8.04 -16.50 -6.23
N SER A 404 7.03 -15.86 -6.81
CA SER A 404 5.67 -15.84 -6.26
C SER A 404 4.62 -15.53 -7.32
N ASN A 405 3.34 -15.75 -7.00
CA ASN A 405 2.22 -15.36 -7.86
C ASN A 405 1.85 -13.86 -7.71
N ASN A 406 2.45 -13.16 -6.74
CA ASN A 406 2.18 -11.75 -6.46
C ASN A 406 3.45 -11.07 -5.89
N SER A 407 3.60 -9.76 -6.07
CA SER A 407 4.68 -8.99 -5.45
C SER A 407 4.47 -8.77 -3.95
N PHE A 408 3.24 -8.94 -3.44
CA PHE A 408 2.84 -8.62 -2.07
C PHE A 408 3.13 -7.17 -1.65
N GLY A 409 3.25 -6.26 -2.62
CA GLY A 409 3.63 -4.86 -2.37
C GLY A 409 5.10 -4.66 -1.99
N LEU A 410 5.95 -5.67 -2.23
CA LEU A 410 7.39 -5.56 -2.01
C LEU A 410 8.07 -4.88 -3.20
N ASP A 411 9.03 -4.01 -2.90
CA ASP A 411 9.79 -3.22 -3.89
C ASP A 411 11.30 -3.35 -3.69
N VAL A 412 12.09 -2.76 -4.58
CA VAL A 412 13.54 -2.64 -4.47
C VAL A 412 13.90 -1.96 -3.13
N GLY A 413 14.85 -2.52 -2.41
CA GLY A 413 15.26 -2.10 -1.05
C GLY A 413 14.53 -2.83 0.09
N THR A 414 13.51 -3.65 -0.19
CA THR A 414 12.86 -4.51 0.81
C THR A 414 13.90 -5.38 1.52
N GLN A 415 13.88 -5.38 2.86
CA GLN A 415 14.88 -6.08 3.67
C GLN A 415 14.59 -7.58 3.79
N LEU A 416 15.63 -8.39 3.68
CA LEU A 416 15.61 -9.81 4.04
C LEU A 416 16.05 -9.95 5.50
N LEU A 417 15.22 -10.62 6.30
CA LEU A 417 15.41 -10.77 7.73
C LEU A 417 15.61 -12.24 8.12
N TYR A 418 16.60 -12.49 8.96
CA TYR A 418 16.76 -13.75 9.67
C TYR A 418 16.63 -13.50 11.18
N LYS A 419 15.62 -14.11 11.80
CA LYS A 419 15.31 -13.88 13.24
C LYS A 419 15.20 -12.39 13.61
N GLY A 420 14.73 -11.56 12.67
CA GLY A 420 14.56 -10.12 12.85
C GLY A 420 15.79 -9.25 12.52
N ILE A 421 16.95 -9.87 12.22
CA ILE A 421 18.18 -9.16 11.82
C ILE A 421 18.18 -9.02 10.30
N ALA A 422 18.48 -7.83 9.78
CA ALA A 422 18.65 -7.60 8.34
C ALA A 422 19.93 -8.28 7.85
N VAL A 423 19.79 -9.12 6.83
CA VAL A 423 20.89 -9.94 6.26
C VAL A 423 21.05 -9.76 4.76
N GLY A 424 20.27 -8.86 4.17
CA GLY A 424 20.24 -8.63 2.72
C GLY A 424 19.05 -7.78 2.29
N SER A 425 18.91 -7.57 0.99
CA SER A 425 17.80 -6.79 0.43
C SER A 425 17.42 -7.21 -1.00
N ILE A 426 16.20 -6.84 -1.41
CA ILE A 426 15.73 -6.98 -2.78
C ILE A 426 16.39 -5.92 -3.66
N ILE A 427 16.99 -6.34 -4.75
CA ILE A 427 17.66 -5.44 -5.72
C ILE A 427 16.87 -5.27 -7.01
N LYS A 428 15.94 -6.20 -7.30
CA LYS A 428 15.13 -6.15 -8.51
C LYS A 428 13.80 -6.85 -8.26
N VAL A 429 12.73 -6.25 -8.77
CA VAL A 429 11.40 -6.87 -8.84
C VAL A 429 10.96 -6.85 -10.30
N GLY A 430 10.39 -7.95 -10.78
CA GLY A 430 9.92 -8.03 -12.14
C GLY A 430 8.90 -9.14 -12.34
N LEU A 431 8.40 -9.24 -13.56
CA LEU A 431 7.37 -10.20 -13.94
C LEU A 431 7.94 -11.11 -15.03
N VAL A 432 7.67 -12.41 -14.90
CA VAL A 432 8.02 -13.44 -15.88
C VAL A 432 6.76 -13.84 -16.62
N ASP A 433 6.74 -13.63 -17.93
CA ASP A 433 5.64 -14.04 -18.81
C ASP A 433 5.76 -15.51 -19.20
N GLY A 434 4.62 -16.22 -19.27
CA GLY A 434 4.50 -17.53 -19.92
C GLY A 434 4.83 -18.76 -19.07
N VAL A 435 4.75 -18.67 -17.74
CA VAL A 435 5.24 -19.75 -16.83
C VAL A 435 4.16 -20.79 -16.44
N GLY A 436 2.91 -20.69 -16.92
CA GLY A 436 1.81 -21.58 -16.49
C GLY A 436 0.74 -21.91 -17.54
N THR A 437 -0.22 -22.78 -17.17
CA THR A 437 -1.41 -23.14 -17.97
C THR A 437 -2.68 -22.56 -17.33
N GLY A 438 -3.53 -21.86 -18.10
CA GLY A 438 -4.75 -21.21 -17.58
C GLY A 438 -4.59 -19.72 -17.24
N SER A 439 -5.19 -19.26 -16.14
CA SER A 439 -5.17 -17.86 -15.65
C SER A 439 -3.86 -17.43 -14.99
N ASP A 440 -2.96 -18.37 -14.67
CA ASP A 440 -1.66 -18.14 -14.03
C ASP A 440 -0.53 -18.03 -15.06
N LYS A 441 -0.63 -17.09 -16.00
CA LYS A 441 0.40 -16.89 -17.05
C LYS A 441 1.60 -16.04 -16.62
N HIS A 442 1.58 -15.51 -15.41
CA HIS A 442 2.55 -14.52 -14.94
C HIS A 442 3.02 -14.87 -13.52
N GLU A 443 4.33 -15.00 -13.34
CA GLU A 443 4.96 -15.08 -12.02
C GLU A 443 5.73 -13.80 -11.73
N VAL A 444 5.75 -13.39 -10.47
CA VAL A 444 6.61 -12.30 -9.99
C VAL A 444 7.93 -12.90 -9.52
N PHE A 445 9.04 -12.35 -10.00
CA PHE A 445 10.37 -12.65 -9.49
C PHE A 445 10.93 -11.46 -8.72
N MET A 446 11.70 -11.76 -7.69
CA MET A 446 12.45 -10.78 -6.92
C MET A 446 13.88 -11.28 -6.77
N ASP A 447 14.85 -10.56 -7.31
CA ASP A 447 16.26 -10.90 -7.10
C ASP A 447 16.71 -10.24 -5.79
N ALA A 448 17.30 -11.04 -4.91
CA ALA A 448 17.78 -10.64 -3.61
C ALA A 448 19.28 -10.85 -3.50
N LEU A 449 19.96 -9.93 -2.84
CA LEU A 449 21.35 -10.09 -2.42
C LEU A 449 21.39 -10.33 -0.91
N ILE A 450 22.14 -11.34 -0.50
CA ILE A 450 22.46 -11.63 0.90
C ILE A 450 23.91 -11.27 1.15
N ASP A 451 24.16 -10.53 2.23
CA ASP A 451 25.50 -10.11 2.59
C ASP A 451 26.37 -11.34 2.85
N ASN A 452 27.63 -11.29 2.41
CA ASN A 452 28.53 -12.45 2.45
C ASN A 452 28.68 -13.07 3.85
N GLU A 453 28.66 -12.25 4.91
CA GLU A 453 28.73 -12.73 6.30
C GLU A 453 27.56 -13.66 6.67
N TYR A 454 26.40 -13.50 6.01
CA TYR A 454 25.19 -14.28 6.22
C TYR A 454 24.94 -15.34 5.15
N ALA A 455 25.83 -15.49 4.17
CA ALA A 455 25.72 -16.47 3.09
C ALA A 455 25.44 -17.90 3.59
N HIS A 456 26.04 -18.28 4.72
CA HIS A 456 25.89 -19.59 5.36
C HIS A 456 24.45 -19.90 5.86
N LEU A 457 23.60 -18.88 5.99
CA LEU A 457 22.19 -19.01 6.36
C LEU A 457 21.30 -19.42 5.17
N ILE A 458 21.81 -19.32 3.94
CA ILE A 458 21.07 -19.65 2.73
C ILE A 458 21.29 -21.12 2.36
N LYS A 459 20.33 -21.96 2.77
CA LYS A 459 20.39 -23.42 2.63
C LYS A 459 19.34 -23.94 1.65
N SER A 460 19.48 -25.21 1.29
CA SER A 460 18.69 -25.83 0.21
C SER A 460 17.18 -25.85 0.43
N ASN A 461 16.71 -25.85 1.70
CA ASN A 461 15.29 -25.89 2.04
C ASN A 461 14.84 -24.63 2.77
N ASN A 462 15.48 -23.49 2.50
CA ASN A 462 15.01 -22.22 3.03
C ASN A 462 13.59 -21.92 2.55
N ARG A 463 12.77 -21.38 3.45
CA ARG A 463 11.41 -20.94 3.17
C ARG A 463 11.31 -19.46 3.47
N PHE A 464 11.06 -18.66 2.44
CA PHE A 464 10.93 -17.21 2.54
C PHE A 464 9.46 -16.85 2.63
N PHE A 465 9.11 -15.91 3.49
CA PHE A 465 7.74 -15.46 3.68
C PHE A 465 7.70 -13.96 3.99
N VAL A 466 6.62 -13.32 3.58
CA VAL A 466 6.42 -11.89 3.83
C VAL A 466 6.17 -11.64 5.31
N THR A 467 6.88 -10.66 5.86
CA THR A 467 6.76 -10.14 7.21
C THR A 467 6.72 -8.62 7.14
N GLY A 468 5.60 -8.07 6.70
CA GLY A 468 5.44 -6.62 6.57
C GLY A 468 3.99 -6.17 6.52
N SER A 469 3.07 -7.09 6.81
CA SER A 469 1.65 -6.83 6.88
C SER A 469 1.17 -7.22 8.27
N ALA A 470 0.23 -6.45 8.82
CA ALA A 470 -0.51 -6.89 9.98
C ALA A 470 -1.33 -8.12 9.56
N SER A 471 -1.14 -9.24 10.25
CA SER A 471 -1.92 -10.45 10.01
C SER A 471 -2.82 -10.71 11.20
N ALA A 472 -4.04 -11.14 10.89
CA ALA A 472 -4.99 -11.63 11.86
C ALA A 472 -5.40 -13.03 11.42
N GLU A 473 -5.11 -14.02 12.26
CA GLU A 473 -5.44 -15.43 11.99
C GLU A 473 -6.30 -15.98 13.11
N LEU A 474 -7.36 -16.69 12.75
CA LEU A 474 -8.19 -17.41 13.71
C LEU A 474 -7.53 -18.75 14.04
N THR A 475 -7.01 -18.85 15.26
CA THR A 475 -6.38 -20.07 15.81
C THR A 475 -7.38 -20.88 16.63
N GLU A 476 -6.98 -22.07 17.09
CA GLU A 476 -7.80 -22.88 18.01
C GLU A 476 -8.12 -22.16 19.33
N SER A 477 -7.24 -21.24 19.75
CA SER A 477 -7.36 -20.48 20.99
C SER A 477 -8.06 -19.12 20.82
N GLY A 478 -8.45 -18.76 19.60
CA GLY A 478 -9.06 -17.47 19.26
C GLY A 478 -8.30 -16.66 18.21
N LEU A 479 -8.59 -15.37 18.11
CA LEU A 479 -7.98 -14.47 17.13
C LEU A 479 -6.55 -14.10 17.55
N SER A 480 -5.56 -14.51 16.76
CA SER A 480 -4.18 -14.10 16.91
C SER A 480 -3.88 -12.95 15.95
N VAL A 481 -3.54 -11.78 16.50
CA VAL A 481 -3.15 -10.60 15.72
C VAL A 481 -1.66 -10.41 15.88
N THR A 482 -0.93 -10.46 14.77
CA THR A 482 0.51 -10.19 14.74
C THR A 482 0.74 -8.88 14.01
N VAL A 483 1.29 -7.89 14.72
CA VAL A 483 1.64 -6.58 14.17
C VAL A 483 3.15 -6.41 14.20
N PRO A 484 3.83 -6.40 13.03
CA PRO A 484 5.26 -6.12 12.98
C PRO A 484 5.57 -4.65 13.33
N PRO A 485 6.82 -4.30 13.67
CA PRO A 485 7.25 -2.92 13.89
C PRO A 485 6.81 -1.98 12.76
N ALA A 486 6.42 -0.75 13.09
CA ALA A 486 5.86 0.22 12.13
C ALA A 486 6.73 0.44 10.89
N LYS A 487 8.06 0.40 11.03
CA LYS A 487 9.01 0.47 9.91
C LYS A 487 8.78 -0.65 8.87
N GLN A 488 8.52 -1.87 9.34
CA GLN A 488 8.27 -3.04 8.48
C GLN A 488 6.89 -3.01 7.82
N LEU A 489 5.90 -2.35 8.46
CA LEU A 489 4.57 -2.14 7.86
C LEU A 489 4.61 -1.21 6.64
N LEU A 490 5.56 -0.29 6.60
CA LEU A 490 5.69 0.69 5.53
C LEU A 490 6.51 0.17 4.35
N THR A 491 7.64 -0.50 4.61
CA THR A 491 8.57 -0.94 3.56
C THR A 491 8.36 -2.38 3.10
N GLY A 492 7.52 -3.13 3.81
CA GLY A 492 7.54 -4.58 3.73
C GLY A 492 8.85 -5.17 4.28
N SER A 493 8.84 -6.47 4.59
CA SER A 493 10.08 -7.23 4.75
C SER A 493 9.84 -8.69 4.42
N ILE A 494 10.91 -9.43 4.15
CA ILE A 494 10.86 -10.87 3.90
C ILE A 494 11.64 -11.54 5.01
N SER A 495 11.00 -12.42 5.77
CA SER A 495 11.70 -13.30 6.71
C SER A 495 11.87 -14.69 6.14
N PHE A 496 12.85 -15.43 6.62
CA PHE A 496 13.02 -16.81 6.23
C PHE A 496 13.46 -17.72 7.37
N VAL A 497 13.17 -19.01 7.19
CA VAL A 497 13.70 -20.08 8.03
C VAL A 497 14.84 -20.77 7.29
N SER A 498 15.99 -20.89 7.95
CA SER A 498 17.18 -21.56 7.42
C SER A 498 17.17 -23.07 7.72
N GLU A 499 16.91 -23.91 6.73
CA GLU A 499 16.82 -25.38 6.87
C GLU A 499 17.45 -26.12 5.67
N GLY A 500 17.84 -27.38 5.88
CA GLY A 500 18.40 -28.25 4.83
C GLY A 500 19.92 -28.28 4.76
N LYS A 501 20.46 -28.80 3.64
CA LYS A 501 21.91 -28.86 3.37
C LYS A 501 22.49 -27.47 3.13
N ALA A 502 23.75 -27.26 3.52
CA ALA A 502 24.53 -26.02 3.36
C ALA A 502 24.91 -25.74 1.90
N GLN A 503 23.91 -25.62 1.04
CA GLN A 503 24.03 -25.29 -0.37
C GLN A 503 22.84 -24.43 -0.78
N ALA A 504 23.11 -23.23 -1.29
CA ALA A 504 22.09 -22.32 -1.79
C ALA A 504 21.49 -22.86 -3.10
N ARG A 505 20.18 -22.63 -3.30
CA ARG A 505 19.50 -22.86 -4.58
C ARG A 505 19.46 -21.55 -5.37
N PRO A 506 19.40 -21.62 -6.71
CA PRO A 506 19.26 -20.43 -7.55
C PRO A 506 17.90 -19.74 -7.36
N SER A 507 16.86 -20.50 -6.98
CA SER A 507 15.50 -19.97 -6.78
C SER A 507 14.81 -20.59 -5.56
N TYR A 508 13.98 -19.78 -4.90
CA TYR A 508 13.12 -20.15 -3.78
C TYR A 508 11.70 -19.60 -3.95
N GLN A 509 10.71 -20.28 -3.40
CA GLN A 509 9.34 -19.77 -3.32
C GLN A 509 9.22 -18.73 -2.18
N LEU A 510 8.55 -17.62 -2.46
CA LEU A 510 8.10 -16.64 -1.48
C LEU A 510 6.64 -16.88 -1.12
N PHE A 511 6.39 -17.17 0.16
CA PHE A 511 5.06 -17.38 0.72
C PHE A 511 4.47 -16.07 1.28
N GLN A 512 3.14 -15.91 1.22
CA GLN A 512 2.47 -14.73 1.76
C GLN A 512 2.60 -14.61 3.29
N SER A 513 2.71 -15.73 4.02
CA SER A 513 2.79 -15.74 5.48
C SER A 513 3.63 -16.89 6.01
N LYS A 514 4.04 -16.78 7.28
CA LYS A 514 4.74 -17.84 8.00
C LYS A 514 3.92 -19.12 8.08
N SER A 515 2.61 -19.01 8.35
CA SER A 515 1.70 -20.16 8.43
C SER A 515 1.67 -20.96 7.13
N LEU A 516 1.62 -20.29 5.97
CA LEU A 516 1.66 -20.94 4.67
C LEU A 516 3.02 -21.61 4.39
N ALA A 517 4.13 -20.99 4.79
CA ALA A 517 5.45 -21.59 4.69
C ALA A 517 5.57 -22.87 5.57
N GLU A 518 4.96 -22.89 6.74
CA GLU A 518 4.93 -24.06 7.63
C GLU A 518 4.01 -25.18 7.09
N ILE A 519 2.85 -24.83 6.52
CA ILE A 519 1.98 -25.79 5.83
C ILE A 519 2.69 -26.42 4.63
N ALA A 520 3.45 -25.64 3.85
CA ALA A 520 4.23 -26.16 2.74
C ALA A 520 5.29 -27.19 3.20
N LYS A 521 5.87 -27.02 4.39
CA LYS A 521 6.77 -28.02 5.02
C LYS A 521 6.02 -29.32 5.35
N LEU A 522 4.81 -29.22 5.89
CA LEU A 522 3.98 -30.38 6.21
C LEU A 522 3.57 -31.15 4.95
N ASN A 523 3.18 -30.43 3.90
CA ASN A 523 2.81 -31.03 2.60
C ASN A 523 3.98 -31.72 1.89
N GLN A 524 5.23 -31.31 2.15
CA GLN A 524 6.42 -32.01 1.63
C GLN A 524 6.61 -33.43 2.21
N SER A 525 5.99 -33.76 3.35
CA SER A 525 5.96 -35.15 3.87
C SER A 525 5.00 -36.08 3.09
N GLY A 526 4.24 -35.51 2.16
CA GLY A 526 3.23 -36.16 1.34
C GLY A 526 1.88 -36.34 2.05
N SER A 527 0.82 -36.49 1.27
CA SER A 527 -0.54 -36.75 1.73
C SER A 527 -1.24 -37.78 0.85
N LYS A 528 -2.27 -38.43 1.38
CA LYS A 528 -3.14 -39.35 0.66
C LYS A 528 -4.50 -38.71 0.46
N THR A 529 -5.03 -38.76 -0.75
CA THR A 529 -6.38 -38.26 -1.05
C THR A 529 -7.42 -39.36 -0.90
N LEU A 530 -8.55 -39.03 -0.31
CA LEU A 530 -9.74 -39.86 -0.13
C LEU A 530 -10.93 -39.15 -0.77
N SER A 531 -11.87 -39.92 -1.30
CA SER A 531 -13.12 -39.40 -1.83
C SER A 531 -14.29 -39.80 -0.93
N LEU A 532 -15.05 -38.80 -0.49
CA LEU A 532 -16.27 -38.95 0.30
C LEU A 532 -17.49 -38.55 -0.54
N PHE A 533 -18.66 -39.11 -0.23
CA PHE A 533 -19.94 -38.77 -0.85
C PHE A 533 -20.97 -38.36 0.20
N ALA A 534 -21.68 -37.26 -0.06
CA ALA A 534 -22.83 -36.79 0.71
C ALA A 534 -24.00 -36.45 -0.21
N SER A 535 -25.24 -36.55 0.29
CA SER A 535 -26.44 -36.17 -0.47
C SER A 535 -26.53 -34.67 -0.76
N GLU A 536 -25.91 -33.85 0.08
CA GLU A 536 -25.79 -32.41 -0.04
C GLU A 536 -24.43 -31.96 0.49
N LEU A 537 -23.96 -30.76 0.11
CA LEU A 537 -22.72 -30.22 0.65
C LEU A 537 -22.95 -29.80 2.11
N PRO A 538 -22.31 -30.44 3.11
CA PRO A 538 -22.40 -29.98 4.49
C PRO A 538 -21.75 -28.60 4.65
N SER A 539 -21.93 -27.94 5.80
CA SER A 539 -21.36 -26.61 6.10
C SER A 539 -19.83 -26.62 6.24
N ILE A 540 -19.11 -27.00 5.19
CA ILE A 540 -17.66 -27.12 5.10
C ILE A 540 -17.13 -26.27 3.94
N SER A 541 -15.84 -25.95 3.99
CA SER A 541 -15.12 -25.14 3.00
C SER A 541 -13.81 -25.83 2.58
N LYS A 542 -13.17 -25.34 1.51
CA LYS A 542 -11.80 -25.77 1.17
C LYS A 542 -10.87 -25.37 2.32
N GLY A 543 -10.07 -26.31 2.80
CA GLY A 543 -9.20 -26.14 3.97
C GLY A 543 -9.85 -26.47 5.31
N SER A 544 -11.16 -26.79 5.35
CA SER A 544 -11.79 -27.27 6.59
C SER A 544 -11.07 -28.53 7.12
N PRO A 545 -10.98 -28.72 8.44
CA PRO A 545 -10.19 -29.80 9.03
C PRO A 545 -10.84 -31.19 8.85
N LEU A 546 -9.99 -32.19 8.60
CA LEU A 546 -10.30 -33.60 8.82
C LEU A 546 -9.86 -33.99 10.23
N LEU A 547 -10.80 -34.46 11.04
CA LEU A 547 -10.61 -34.68 12.47
C LEU A 547 -10.66 -36.17 12.82
N TYR A 548 -9.69 -36.65 13.58
CA TYR A 548 -9.75 -37.94 14.27
C TYR A 548 -9.71 -37.69 15.78
N ARG A 549 -10.78 -38.05 16.49
CA ARG A 549 -10.91 -37.81 17.95
C ARG A 549 -10.55 -36.37 18.37
N ASN A 550 -11.04 -35.39 17.62
CA ASN A 550 -10.79 -33.93 17.76
C ASN A 550 -9.40 -33.45 17.32
N LEU A 551 -8.48 -34.33 16.95
CA LEU A 551 -7.17 -33.96 16.41
C LEU A 551 -7.27 -33.73 14.90
N GLN A 552 -6.75 -32.60 14.40
CA GLN A 552 -6.62 -32.37 12.96
C GLN A 552 -5.53 -33.27 12.38
N VAL A 553 -5.92 -34.12 11.43
CA VAL A 553 -5.02 -35.08 10.76
C VAL A 553 -4.99 -34.88 9.24
N GLY A 554 -5.73 -33.90 8.74
CA GLY A 554 -5.86 -33.59 7.33
C GLY A 554 -6.78 -32.40 7.08
N SER A 555 -7.19 -32.23 5.83
CA SER A 555 -8.07 -31.15 5.40
C SER A 555 -8.89 -31.53 4.18
N ILE A 556 -9.98 -30.80 3.94
CA ILE A 556 -10.78 -30.88 2.73
C ILE A 556 -10.03 -30.12 1.63
N SER A 557 -9.74 -30.79 0.51
CA SER A 557 -8.99 -30.19 -0.60
C SER A 557 -9.90 -29.61 -1.68
N ASP A 558 -10.98 -30.33 -2.02
CA ASP A 558 -11.90 -29.93 -3.08
C ASP A 558 -13.28 -30.58 -2.90
N PHE A 559 -14.29 -30.10 -3.63
CA PHE A 559 -15.59 -30.75 -3.71
C PHE A 559 -16.26 -30.43 -5.05
N GLN A 560 -16.97 -31.40 -5.60
CA GLN A 560 -17.54 -31.36 -6.94
C GLN A 560 -18.94 -31.96 -6.92
N LEU A 561 -19.85 -31.41 -7.73
CA LEU A 561 -21.19 -31.95 -7.90
C LEU A 561 -21.10 -33.36 -8.52
N ALA A 562 -21.90 -34.30 -8.02
CA ALA A 562 -22.01 -35.66 -8.54
C ALA A 562 -23.49 -36.02 -8.72
N ASP A 563 -23.79 -37.06 -9.49
CA ASP A 563 -25.17 -37.53 -9.64
C ASP A 563 -25.75 -37.93 -8.27
N GLY A 564 -26.89 -37.35 -7.92
CA GLY A 564 -27.55 -37.55 -6.63
C GLY A 564 -26.83 -36.98 -5.39
N GLY A 565 -25.81 -36.12 -5.53
CA GLY A 565 -25.15 -35.51 -4.37
C GLY A 565 -23.83 -34.76 -4.66
N VAL A 566 -22.91 -34.80 -3.70
CA VAL A 566 -21.62 -34.08 -3.75
C VAL A 566 -20.47 -35.02 -3.41
N ARG A 567 -19.44 -34.99 -4.24
CA ARG A 567 -18.18 -35.70 -4.01
C ARG A 567 -17.18 -34.75 -3.37
N ILE A 568 -16.71 -35.10 -2.18
CA ILE A 568 -15.78 -34.29 -1.38
C ILE A 568 -14.42 -34.99 -1.39
N GLN A 569 -13.37 -34.26 -1.79
CA GLN A 569 -11.99 -34.73 -1.73
C GLN A 569 -11.35 -34.28 -0.43
N VAL A 570 -10.72 -35.23 0.26
CA VAL A 570 -10.08 -35.01 1.55
C VAL A 570 -8.66 -35.52 1.50
N THR A 571 -7.71 -34.70 1.94
CA THR A 571 -6.31 -35.07 2.09
C THR A 571 -6.00 -35.41 3.54
N ILE A 572 -5.46 -36.60 3.78
CA ILE A 572 -4.91 -37.00 5.09
C ILE A 572 -3.39 -37.01 5.01
N GLU A 573 -2.73 -36.48 6.04
CA GLU A 573 -1.26 -36.47 6.08
C GLU A 573 -0.70 -37.89 6.17
N ASN A 574 0.43 -38.15 5.51
CA ASN A 574 1.00 -39.51 5.40
C ASN A 574 1.22 -40.18 6.77
N ARG A 575 1.65 -39.43 7.78
CA ARG A 575 1.83 -39.94 9.16
C ARG A 575 0.55 -40.49 9.79
N TYR A 576 -0.64 -40.05 9.36
CA TYR A 576 -1.94 -40.46 9.90
C TYR A 576 -2.71 -41.43 9.00
N THR A 577 -2.16 -41.82 7.85
CA THR A 577 -2.83 -42.74 6.91
C THR A 577 -3.22 -44.09 7.53
N HIS A 578 -2.46 -44.56 8.53
CA HIS A 578 -2.74 -45.79 9.28
C HIS A 578 -4.07 -45.77 10.05
N LEU A 579 -4.66 -44.59 10.28
CA LEU A 579 -5.95 -44.44 10.96
C LEU A 579 -7.14 -44.79 10.04
N ILE A 580 -6.92 -44.88 8.73
CA ILE A 580 -7.95 -45.21 7.74
C ILE A 580 -7.90 -46.71 7.46
N ASN A 581 -8.97 -47.42 7.84
CA ASN A 581 -9.10 -48.87 7.71
C ASN A 581 -10.49 -49.26 7.21
N LYS A 582 -10.76 -50.56 7.01
CA LYS A 582 -12.03 -51.07 6.46
C LYS A 582 -13.28 -50.73 7.28
N HIS A 583 -13.13 -50.31 8.54
CA HIS A 583 -14.19 -49.92 9.46
C HIS A 583 -14.26 -48.40 9.68
N THR A 584 -13.50 -47.60 8.93
CA THR A 584 -13.56 -46.14 9.05
C THR A 584 -14.92 -45.60 8.63
N VAL A 585 -15.52 -44.73 9.43
CA VAL A 585 -16.79 -44.05 9.13
C VAL A 585 -16.58 -42.55 9.25
N PHE A 586 -17.07 -41.79 8.27
CA PHE A 586 -16.98 -40.33 8.24
C PHE A 586 -18.33 -39.70 8.56
N TRP A 587 -18.33 -38.63 9.34
CA TRP A 587 -19.52 -37.81 9.55
C TRP A 587 -19.18 -36.32 9.55
N ASN A 588 -20.15 -35.52 9.13
CA ASN A 588 -20.08 -34.08 9.24
C ASN A 588 -20.04 -33.67 10.71
N ARG A 589 -19.11 -32.78 11.03
CA ARG A 589 -18.94 -32.20 12.36
C ARG A 589 -18.85 -30.69 12.22
N SER A 590 -19.96 -30.11 11.82
CA SER A 590 -20.11 -28.67 11.64
C SER A 590 -21.22 -28.17 12.57
N GLY A 591 -20.98 -27.07 13.26
CA GLY A 591 -21.93 -26.47 14.20
C GLY A 591 -21.93 -27.08 15.61
N VAL A 592 -22.95 -26.71 16.40
CA VAL A 592 -23.13 -27.10 17.79
C VAL A 592 -24.10 -28.29 17.86
N GLU A 593 -23.67 -29.40 18.47
CA GLU A 593 -24.55 -30.53 18.74
C GLU A 593 -25.36 -30.26 20.02
N VAL A 594 -26.69 -30.18 19.88
CA VAL A 594 -27.63 -29.97 21.00
C VAL A 594 -28.52 -31.20 21.14
N ASP A 595 -28.39 -31.90 22.26
CA ASP A 595 -29.30 -32.98 22.66
C ASP A 595 -30.25 -32.43 23.74
N ALA A 596 -31.55 -32.32 23.43
CA ALA A 596 -32.58 -31.91 24.38
C ALA A 596 -33.38 -33.13 24.86
N SER A 597 -33.43 -33.35 26.17
CA SER A 597 -34.27 -34.37 26.81
C SER A 597 -35.12 -33.76 27.92
N LEU A 598 -36.11 -34.50 28.42
CA LEU A 598 -36.92 -34.09 29.58
C LEU A 598 -36.08 -33.95 30.87
N SER A 599 -34.83 -34.43 30.87
CA SER A 599 -33.88 -34.30 31.96
C SER A 599 -32.92 -33.10 31.82
N GLY A 600 -32.94 -32.37 30.71
CA GLY A 600 -32.10 -31.19 30.48
C GLY A 600 -31.59 -31.04 29.03
N ILE A 601 -30.76 -30.03 28.82
CA ILE A 601 -30.12 -29.73 27.52
C ILE A 601 -28.63 -30.04 27.63
N SER A 602 -28.11 -30.94 26.80
CA SER A 602 -26.68 -31.22 26.68
C SER A 602 -26.15 -30.56 25.41
N ILE A 603 -25.11 -29.73 25.55
CA ILE A 603 -24.48 -29.01 24.45
C ILE A 603 -23.05 -29.49 24.31
N LYS A 604 -22.69 -30.04 23.15
CA LYS A 604 -21.30 -30.35 22.80
C LYS A 604 -20.78 -29.28 21.84
N ALA A 605 -19.84 -28.48 22.34
CA ALA A 605 -19.17 -27.45 21.55
C ALA A 605 -17.91 -28.01 20.86
N ALA A 606 -17.77 -27.75 19.56
CA ALA A 606 -16.54 -27.98 18.81
C ALA A 606 -15.56 -26.79 18.98
N PRO A 607 -14.26 -26.93 18.64
CA PRO A 607 -13.35 -25.80 18.57
C PRO A 607 -13.92 -24.68 17.69
N VAL A 608 -13.69 -23.41 18.07
CA VAL A 608 -14.29 -22.22 17.41
C VAL A 608 -14.04 -22.21 15.90
N LYS A 609 -12.84 -22.60 15.47
CA LYS A 609 -12.49 -22.74 14.04
C LYS A 609 -13.42 -23.71 13.30
N THR A 610 -13.73 -24.85 13.90
CA THR A 610 -14.62 -25.87 13.34
C THR A 610 -16.09 -25.43 13.37
N LEU A 611 -16.50 -24.56 14.30
CA LEU A 611 -17.86 -24.00 14.31
C LEU A 611 -18.12 -23.08 13.12
N ILE A 612 -17.09 -22.35 12.67
CA ILE A 612 -17.21 -21.38 11.56
C ILE A 612 -16.92 -22.04 10.21
N GLN A 613 -15.82 -22.80 10.12
CA GLN A 613 -15.39 -23.42 8.86
C GLN A 613 -16.01 -24.79 8.62
N GLY A 614 -16.70 -25.36 9.61
CA GLY A 614 -17.11 -26.76 9.60
C GLY A 614 -15.94 -27.74 9.68
N GLY A 615 -16.25 -29.02 9.69
CA GLY A 615 -15.25 -30.08 9.67
C GLY A 615 -15.84 -31.44 9.38
N ILE A 616 -14.99 -32.39 8.99
CA ILE A 616 -15.37 -33.79 8.86
C ILE A 616 -14.62 -34.56 9.93
N ALA A 617 -15.34 -35.36 10.71
CA ALA A 617 -14.74 -36.26 11.67
C ALA A 617 -14.85 -37.71 11.19
N PHE A 618 -13.91 -38.53 11.62
CA PHE A 618 -13.97 -39.97 11.39
C PHE A 618 -13.48 -40.76 12.59
N ASP A 619 -13.92 -42.02 12.66
CA ASP A 619 -13.45 -43.01 13.62
C ASP A 619 -13.64 -44.43 13.04
N SER A 620 -13.08 -45.43 13.70
CA SER A 620 -13.16 -46.83 13.31
C SER A 620 -14.35 -47.49 14.02
N LEU A 621 -15.46 -47.71 13.31
CA LEU A 621 -16.69 -48.30 13.82
C LEU A 621 -17.02 -49.61 13.08
N PRO A 622 -16.82 -50.80 13.71
CA PRO A 622 -17.10 -52.08 13.06
C PRO A 622 -18.61 -52.28 12.85
N GLY A 623 -18.98 -52.90 11.72
CA GLY A 623 -20.38 -53.26 11.41
C GLY A 623 -21.23 -52.15 10.77
N ILE A 624 -20.61 -51.05 10.32
CA ILE A 624 -21.29 -49.90 9.70
C ILE A 624 -20.97 -49.82 8.22
N ASP A 625 -22.01 -49.72 7.37
CA ASP A 625 -21.85 -49.49 5.94
C ASP A 625 -21.22 -48.11 5.71
N ASN A 626 -19.98 -48.10 5.23
CA ASN A 626 -19.15 -46.89 5.18
C ASN A 626 -18.72 -46.50 3.76
N LYS A 627 -19.17 -47.24 2.75
CA LYS A 627 -18.85 -46.99 1.34
C LYS A 627 -20.05 -47.16 0.42
N LEU A 628 -20.07 -46.38 -0.64
CA LEU A 628 -20.91 -46.53 -1.83
C LEU A 628 -19.98 -46.85 -3.00
N GLY A 629 -19.81 -48.14 -3.30
CA GLY A 629 -18.74 -48.60 -4.20
C GLY A 629 -17.36 -48.28 -3.64
N ASP A 630 -16.54 -47.55 -4.39
CA ASP A 630 -15.18 -47.14 -3.97
C ASP A 630 -15.14 -45.83 -3.17
N VAL A 631 -16.26 -45.12 -3.07
CA VAL A 631 -16.35 -43.80 -2.41
C VAL A 631 -16.82 -43.98 -0.97
N TRP A 632 -16.19 -43.31 -0.02
CA TRP A 632 -16.61 -43.34 1.38
C TRP A 632 -17.90 -42.56 1.59
N LYS A 633 -18.80 -43.09 2.41
CA LYS A 633 -20.05 -42.42 2.76
C LYS A 633 -19.79 -41.39 3.87
N LEU A 634 -20.28 -40.16 3.68
CA LEU A 634 -20.30 -39.11 4.69
C LEU A 634 -21.69 -39.05 5.33
N TYR A 635 -21.75 -39.35 6.63
CA TYR A 635 -22.97 -39.24 7.43
C TYR A 635 -23.22 -37.79 7.86
N THR A 636 -24.49 -37.45 8.13
CA THR A 636 -24.91 -36.11 8.55
C THR A 636 -24.35 -35.69 9.90
N ASP A 637 -24.16 -36.65 10.81
CA ASP A 637 -23.74 -36.42 12.20
C ASP A 637 -23.25 -37.74 12.83
N SER A 638 -22.63 -37.66 14.02
CA SER A 638 -22.08 -38.83 14.71
C SER A 638 -23.16 -39.83 15.14
N LYS A 639 -24.36 -39.37 15.50
CA LYS A 639 -25.46 -40.23 15.95
C LYS A 639 -25.97 -41.08 14.79
N SER A 640 -26.16 -40.49 13.63
CA SER A 640 -26.52 -41.14 12.37
C SER A 640 -25.45 -42.12 11.90
N ALA A 641 -24.17 -41.75 12.02
CA ALA A 641 -23.04 -42.64 11.74
C ALA A 641 -22.97 -43.85 12.67
N ARG A 642 -23.40 -43.71 13.93
CA ARG A 642 -23.40 -44.76 14.96
C ARG A 642 -24.69 -45.58 15.02
N LYS A 643 -25.70 -45.33 14.17
CA LYS A 643 -26.95 -46.13 14.12
C LYS A 643 -26.69 -47.53 13.54
N PHE A 644 -25.99 -48.36 14.32
CA PHE A 644 -25.74 -49.77 14.09
C PHE A 644 -27.03 -50.57 14.35
N GLY A 645 -27.28 -51.63 13.58
CA GLY A 645 -28.41 -52.52 13.81
C GLY A 645 -28.92 -53.27 12.58
N ARG A 646 -29.65 -54.37 12.79
CA ARG A 646 -30.25 -55.18 11.71
C ARG A 646 -31.60 -54.59 11.33
N ALA A 647 -31.82 -54.38 10.03
CA ALA A 647 -33.14 -53.99 9.52
C ALA A 647 -34.12 -55.18 9.59
N ILE A 648 -35.31 -54.89 10.10
CA ILE A 648 -36.48 -55.78 10.10
C ILE A 648 -37.65 -55.04 9.45
N THR A 649 -38.56 -55.79 8.86
CA THR A 649 -39.81 -55.32 8.28
C THR A 649 -40.96 -55.79 9.16
N ILE A 650 -41.80 -54.85 9.58
CA ILE A 650 -43.03 -55.10 10.33
C ILE A 650 -44.20 -54.64 9.47
N THR A 651 -45.16 -55.53 9.23
CA THR A 651 -46.38 -55.21 8.47
C THR A 651 -47.54 -54.94 9.41
N SER A 652 -48.31 -53.88 9.17
CA SER A 652 -49.54 -53.59 9.91
C SER A 652 -50.72 -53.50 8.96
N SER A 653 -51.84 -54.09 9.38
CA SER A 653 -53.11 -54.11 8.62
C SER A 653 -54.12 -53.06 9.12
N GLY A 654 -53.75 -52.20 10.07
CA GLY A 654 -54.66 -51.24 10.70
C GLY A 654 -54.23 -49.78 10.57
N ASP A 655 -55.04 -48.89 11.13
CA ASP A 655 -54.93 -47.43 11.06
C ASP A 655 -53.89 -46.84 12.03
N GLN A 656 -52.90 -47.67 12.41
CA GLN A 656 -51.91 -47.35 13.43
C GLN A 656 -50.96 -46.27 12.92
N GLU A 657 -51.07 -45.07 13.48
CA GLU A 657 -50.23 -43.93 13.11
C GLU A 657 -48.82 -44.07 13.72
N ILE A 658 -47.88 -44.53 12.88
CA ILE A 658 -46.47 -44.76 13.21
C ILE A 658 -45.60 -43.92 12.27
N SER A 659 -44.57 -43.27 12.82
CA SER A 659 -43.67 -42.39 12.07
C SER A 659 -42.20 -42.83 12.18
N LYS A 660 -41.38 -42.33 11.25
CA LYS A 660 -39.92 -42.47 11.33
C LYS A 660 -39.43 -41.89 12.66
N GLY A 661 -38.63 -42.65 13.40
CA GLY A 661 -38.14 -42.31 14.72
C GLY A 661 -38.89 -42.97 15.88
N THR A 662 -40.02 -43.63 15.62
CA THR A 662 -40.78 -44.35 16.67
C THR A 662 -39.89 -45.43 17.31
N PRO A 663 -39.66 -45.39 18.64
CA PRO A 663 -38.78 -46.35 19.30
C PRO A 663 -39.46 -47.71 19.48
N ILE A 664 -38.69 -48.78 19.38
CA ILE A 664 -39.06 -50.14 19.78
C ILE A 664 -38.49 -50.39 21.17
N LYS A 665 -39.33 -50.80 22.11
CA LYS A 665 -38.97 -50.97 23.53
C LYS A 665 -39.27 -52.38 24.04
N TYR A 666 -38.32 -52.94 24.78
CA TYR A 666 -38.53 -54.13 25.61
C TYR A 666 -38.46 -53.71 27.08
N GLN A 667 -39.52 -53.95 27.86
CA GLN A 667 -39.59 -53.59 29.29
C GLN A 667 -39.15 -52.13 29.57
N GLY A 668 -39.45 -51.20 28.66
CA GLY A 668 -39.10 -49.78 28.79
C GLY A 668 -37.72 -49.37 28.23
N VAL A 669 -36.85 -50.33 27.90
CA VAL A 669 -35.53 -50.08 27.30
C VAL A 669 -35.65 -49.99 25.79
N ASN A 670 -35.01 -48.98 25.17
CA ASN A 670 -34.94 -48.83 23.72
C ASN A 670 -34.08 -49.95 23.12
N VAL A 671 -34.69 -50.78 22.29
CA VAL A 671 -34.03 -51.91 21.62
C VAL A 671 -34.02 -51.78 20.09
N GLY A 672 -34.71 -50.79 19.55
CA GLY A 672 -34.71 -50.47 18.13
C GLY A 672 -35.45 -49.17 17.81
N GLU A 673 -35.50 -48.80 16.55
CA GLU A 673 -36.15 -47.57 16.07
C GLU A 673 -36.73 -47.79 14.65
N VAL A 674 -37.89 -47.22 14.37
CA VAL A 674 -38.47 -47.19 13.02
C VAL A 674 -37.66 -46.25 12.13
N THR A 675 -37.15 -46.76 11.00
CA THR A 675 -36.32 -46.00 10.05
C THR A 675 -37.10 -45.50 8.84
N LEU A 676 -38.15 -46.22 8.44
CA LEU A 676 -38.98 -45.91 7.27
C LEU A 676 -40.39 -46.48 7.48
N VAL A 677 -41.40 -45.75 7.03
CA VAL A 677 -42.80 -46.20 6.98
C VAL A 677 -43.31 -45.91 5.59
N VAL A 678 -43.84 -46.92 4.90
CA VAL A 678 -44.40 -46.78 3.55
C VAL A 678 -45.80 -47.38 3.50
N PRO A 679 -46.76 -46.74 2.80
CA PRO A 679 -48.08 -47.31 2.58
C PRO A 679 -47.99 -48.52 1.65
N ASN A 680 -48.71 -49.60 1.97
CA ASN A 680 -48.85 -50.76 1.10
C ASN A 680 -50.27 -50.78 0.51
N PHE A 681 -50.45 -50.09 -0.62
CA PHE A 681 -51.74 -49.97 -1.29
C PHE A 681 -52.32 -51.29 -1.82
N THR A 682 -51.47 -52.31 -2.05
CA THR A 682 -51.91 -53.59 -2.61
C THR A 682 -52.51 -54.53 -1.55
N LYS A 683 -51.92 -54.58 -0.35
CA LYS A 683 -52.35 -55.47 0.73
C LYS A 683 -53.24 -54.78 1.78
N GLY A 684 -53.36 -53.46 1.73
CA GLY A 684 -53.99 -52.65 2.77
C GLY A 684 -53.09 -52.52 4.00
N GLY A 685 -52.90 -51.28 4.47
CA GLY A 685 -52.07 -50.96 5.63
C GLY A 685 -50.69 -50.41 5.30
N ILE A 686 -49.74 -50.60 6.21
CA ILE A 686 -48.39 -49.99 6.14
C ILE A 686 -47.28 -51.04 6.31
N GLU A 687 -46.17 -50.82 5.60
CA GLU A 687 -44.93 -51.55 5.80
C GLU A 687 -43.92 -50.66 6.55
N ILE A 688 -43.47 -51.15 7.69
CA ILE A 688 -42.61 -50.43 8.63
C ILE A 688 -41.24 -51.09 8.59
N THR A 689 -40.24 -50.36 8.11
CA THR A 689 -38.83 -50.78 8.26
C THR A 689 -38.29 -50.24 9.56
N ALA A 690 -37.87 -51.13 10.45
CA ALA A 690 -37.25 -50.78 11.72
C ALA A 690 -35.83 -51.35 11.81
N ARG A 691 -34.98 -50.70 12.60
CA ARG A 691 -33.62 -51.16 12.90
C ARG A 691 -33.52 -51.58 14.36
N ILE A 692 -33.18 -52.84 14.59
CA ILE A 692 -32.93 -53.39 15.92
C ILE A 692 -31.47 -53.19 16.30
N LEU A 693 -31.22 -52.69 17.50
CA LEU A 693 -29.87 -52.48 18.00
C LEU A 693 -29.12 -53.82 18.10
N PRO A 694 -27.85 -53.86 17.67
CA PRO A 694 -27.05 -55.09 17.49
C PRO A 694 -26.92 -55.95 18.73
N GLU A 695 -26.81 -55.32 19.91
CA GLU A 695 -26.80 -55.99 21.20
C GLU A 695 -28.08 -56.79 21.48
N TYR A 696 -29.18 -56.49 20.78
CA TYR A 696 -30.48 -57.17 20.95
C TYR A 696 -30.95 -57.93 19.69
N VAL A 697 -30.27 -57.78 18.54
CA VAL A 697 -30.68 -58.39 17.26
C VAL A 697 -30.88 -59.90 17.39
N ASP A 698 -29.96 -60.60 18.04
CA ASP A 698 -30.01 -62.07 18.15
C ASP A 698 -31.13 -62.57 19.08
N LYS A 699 -31.79 -61.68 19.83
CA LYS A 699 -32.93 -62.00 20.71
C LYS A 699 -34.26 -61.51 20.17
N ILE A 700 -34.27 -60.44 19.38
CA ILE A 700 -35.49 -59.78 18.90
C ILE A 700 -35.79 -60.13 17.45
N ALA A 701 -34.77 -60.23 16.59
CA ALA A 701 -34.95 -60.57 15.17
C ALA A 701 -35.04 -62.10 14.99
N VAL A 702 -35.93 -62.74 15.76
CA VAL A 702 -36.15 -64.20 15.77
C VAL A 702 -37.63 -64.53 15.65
N ALA A 703 -37.95 -65.66 15.03
CA ALA A 703 -39.33 -66.10 14.86
C ALA A 703 -40.03 -66.28 16.22
N GLY A 704 -41.30 -65.90 16.28
CA GLY A 704 -42.08 -65.85 17.52
C GLY A 704 -41.92 -64.56 18.33
N SER A 705 -41.11 -63.60 17.90
CA SER A 705 -41.06 -62.28 18.54
C SER A 705 -42.34 -61.50 18.23
N HIS A 706 -42.97 -60.96 19.27
CA HIS A 706 -44.29 -60.33 19.19
C HIS A 706 -44.16 -58.82 19.33
N PHE A 707 -44.70 -58.07 18.38
CA PHE A 707 -44.64 -56.61 18.34
C PHE A 707 -46.04 -56.02 18.42
N TRP A 708 -46.25 -54.99 19.24
CA TRP A 708 -47.53 -54.27 19.30
C TRP A 708 -47.32 -52.80 19.63
N LEU A 709 -48.27 -51.96 19.22
CA LEU A 709 -48.24 -50.53 19.58
C LEU A 709 -48.63 -50.35 21.04
N ALA A 710 -47.87 -49.57 21.80
CA ALA A 710 -48.22 -49.28 23.18
C ALA A 710 -49.30 -48.19 23.24
N GLU A 711 -50.51 -48.57 23.63
CA GLU A 711 -51.62 -47.64 23.82
C GLU A 711 -51.77 -47.25 25.31
N PRO A 712 -52.24 -46.01 25.60
CA PRO A 712 -52.52 -45.59 26.97
C PRO A 712 -53.76 -46.32 27.49
N GLU A 713 -53.61 -47.05 28.59
CA GLU A 713 -54.72 -47.71 29.27
C GLU A 713 -55.28 -46.76 30.33
N ILE A 714 -56.44 -46.17 30.06
CA ILE A 714 -57.11 -45.25 30.97
C ILE A 714 -58.17 -46.01 31.75
N GLY A 715 -57.97 -46.17 33.06
CA GLY A 715 -58.92 -46.80 33.97
C GLY A 715 -59.15 -45.96 35.23
N LEU A 716 -60.19 -46.31 35.98
CA LEU A 716 -60.54 -45.65 37.25
C LEU A 716 -59.49 -45.86 38.35
N ASN A 717 -58.69 -46.93 38.25
CA ASN A 717 -57.57 -47.23 39.14
C ASN A 717 -56.25 -46.54 38.73
N GLY A 718 -56.30 -45.62 37.76
CA GLY A 718 -55.16 -44.88 37.24
C GLY A 718 -54.87 -45.13 35.76
N ILE A 719 -53.91 -44.39 35.22
CA ILE A 719 -53.51 -44.48 33.81
C ILE A 719 -52.24 -45.33 33.73
N LYS A 720 -52.29 -46.47 33.03
CA LYS A 720 -51.09 -47.25 32.69
C LYS A 720 -50.57 -46.82 31.33
N ASN A 721 -49.26 -46.99 31.12
CA ASN A 721 -48.57 -46.56 29.90
C ASN A 721 -48.67 -45.04 29.61
N VAL A 722 -48.73 -44.16 30.62
CA VAL A 722 -48.81 -42.68 30.45
C VAL A 722 -47.80 -42.11 29.43
N SER A 723 -46.62 -42.74 29.31
CA SER A 723 -45.58 -42.34 28.35
C SER A 723 -46.00 -42.44 26.88
N SER A 724 -47.01 -43.26 26.54
CA SER A 724 -47.55 -43.36 25.18
C SER A 724 -48.43 -42.16 24.79
N LEU A 725 -48.91 -41.36 25.75
CA LEU A 725 -49.62 -40.10 25.47
C LEU A 725 -48.68 -39.01 24.90
N ILE A 726 -47.41 -39.04 25.30
CA ILE A 726 -46.38 -38.08 24.87
C ILE A 726 -45.59 -38.62 23.69
N SER A 727 -45.26 -39.91 23.71
CA SER A 727 -44.45 -40.55 22.68
C SER A 727 -44.93 -41.97 22.38
N LYS A 728 -45.49 -42.17 21.18
CA LYS A 728 -45.85 -43.49 20.67
C LYS A 728 -44.59 -44.36 20.62
N HIS A 729 -44.72 -45.63 20.97
CA HIS A 729 -43.64 -46.60 20.90
C HIS A 729 -44.18 -47.99 20.64
N ILE A 730 -43.39 -48.82 19.97
CA ILE A 730 -43.71 -50.22 19.75
C ILE A 730 -43.13 -51.02 20.90
N LYS A 731 -43.93 -51.85 21.56
CA LYS A 731 -43.43 -52.85 22.51
C LYS A 731 -43.08 -54.12 21.75
N VAL A 732 -42.04 -54.80 22.22
CA VAL A 732 -41.64 -56.11 21.71
C VAL A 732 -41.52 -57.11 22.84
N GLU A 733 -41.88 -58.35 22.58
CA GLU A 733 -41.59 -59.51 23.42
C GLU A 733 -40.73 -60.51 22.62
N PRO A 734 -39.51 -60.88 23.08
CA PRO A 734 -38.60 -61.77 22.38
C PRO A 734 -39.15 -63.19 22.17
N GLY A 735 -39.04 -63.70 20.96
CA GLY A 735 -39.34 -65.10 20.62
C GLY A 735 -38.19 -66.07 20.92
N LYS A 736 -38.40 -67.35 20.59
CA LYS A 736 -37.40 -68.42 20.75
C LYS A 736 -37.08 -69.18 19.44
N GLY A 737 -37.53 -68.67 18.29
CA GLY A 737 -37.37 -69.32 16.98
C GLY A 737 -36.07 -68.99 16.24
N SER A 738 -36.01 -69.34 14.95
CA SER A 738 -34.87 -69.05 14.06
C SER A 738 -34.80 -67.56 13.69
N LYS A 739 -33.63 -67.07 13.26
CA LYS A 739 -33.47 -65.66 12.86
C LYS A 739 -34.41 -65.32 11.71
N THR A 740 -35.18 -64.25 11.87
CA THR A 740 -36.10 -63.73 10.84
C THR A 740 -36.08 -62.21 10.83
N THR A 741 -36.45 -61.63 9.69
CA THR A 741 -36.50 -60.18 9.49
C THR A 741 -37.90 -59.67 9.18
N ALA A 742 -38.89 -60.55 9.04
CA ALA A 742 -40.27 -60.18 8.72
C ALA A 742 -41.20 -60.49 9.89
N PHE A 743 -42.00 -59.50 10.29
CA PHE A 743 -42.93 -59.56 11.43
C PHE A 743 -44.27 -58.91 11.10
N LYS A 744 -45.27 -59.16 11.93
CA LYS A 744 -46.57 -58.49 11.90
C LYS A 744 -46.73 -57.66 13.17
N LEU A 745 -47.32 -56.48 13.04
CA LEU A 745 -47.70 -55.64 14.17
C LEU A 745 -49.08 -56.08 14.68
N SER A 746 -49.12 -56.44 15.96
CA SER A 746 -50.31 -56.94 16.65
C SER A 746 -51.04 -55.82 17.40
N ASN A 747 -52.31 -56.06 17.76
CA ASN A 747 -53.17 -55.07 18.44
C ASN A 747 -52.97 -54.98 19.96
N GLY A 748 -52.19 -55.87 20.56
CA GLY A 748 -51.97 -55.91 22.00
C GLY A 748 -50.96 -56.97 22.45
N PRO A 749 -50.68 -57.06 23.76
CA PRO A 749 -49.80 -58.11 24.31
C PRO A 749 -50.39 -59.51 24.10
N VAL A 750 -49.56 -60.54 24.21
CA VAL A 750 -50.00 -61.94 24.16
C VAL A 750 -50.90 -62.20 25.39
N GLN A 751 -52.17 -62.55 25.18
CA GLN A 751 -53.06 -62.95 26.28
C GLN A 751 -52.87 -64.44 26.60
N PRO A 752 -52.78 -64.83 27.89
CA PRO A 752 -52.73 -66.24 28.27
C PRO A 752 -54.08 -66.94 27.96
N GLU A 753 -54.03 -68.15 27.43
CA GLU A 753 -55.23 -68.97 27.17
C GLU A 753 -55.92 -69.37 28.49
N GLY A 754 -56.99 -68.66 28.87
CA GLY A 754 -57.90 -69.03 29.96
C GLY A 754 -59.03 -69.95 29.49
N LYS A 755 -59.68 -70.68 30.42
CA LYS A 755 -60.82 -71.54 30.10
C LYS A 755 -62.07 -70.71 29.83
N ILE A 756 -62.81 -71.09 28.79
CA ILE A 756 -64.03 -70.39 28.36
C ILE A 756 -65.27 -71.10 28.90
N PHE A 757 -66.24 -70.31 29.37
CA PHE A 757 -67.59 -70.77 29.72
C PHE A 757 -68.62 -69.78 29.17
N THR A 758 -69.86 -70.24 29.06
CA THR A 758 -70.96 -69.41 28.54
C THR A 758 -71.99 -69.14 29.63
N LEU A 759 -72.43 -67.89 29.75
CA LEU A 759 -73.49 -67.48 30.66
C LEU A 759 -74.71 -67.02 29.87
N GLN A 760 -75.90 -67.48 30.27
CA GLN A 760 -77.16 -67.16 29.60
C GLN A 760 -78.07 -66.37 30.53
N SER A 761 -78.67 -65.29 30.04
CA SER A 761 -79.60 -64.45 30.80
C SER A 761 -80.71 -63.92 29.91
N GLU A 762 -81.86 -63.57 30.50
CA GLU A 762 -82.99 -62.97 29.75
C GLU A 762 -82.67 -61.57 29.20
N SER A 763 -81.77 -60.84 29.86
CA SER A 763 -81.34 -59.50 29.44
C SER A 763 -79.89 -59.23 29.80
N ARG A 764 -79.25 -58.30 29.07
CA ARG A 764 -77.82 -58.00 29.22
C ARG A 764 -77.49 -57.43 30.60
N GLY A 765 -78.43 -56.73 31.24
CA GLY A 765 -78.18 -56.00 32.48
C GLY A 765 -76.96 -55.07 32.35
N SER A 766 -76.10 -55.07 33.37
CA SER A 766 -74.83 -54.33 33.39
C SER A 766 -73.65 -55.05 32.71
N VAL A 767 -73.87 -56.23 32.11
CA VAL A 767 -72.78 -57.07 31.63
C VAL A 767 -72.27 -56.52 30.29
N SER A 768 -70.97 -56.30 30.19
CA SER A 768 -70.28 -55.91 28.96
C SER A 768 -68.99 -56.69 28.80
N GLU A 769 -68.39 -56.65 27.62
CA GLU A 769 -66.99 -57.06 27.46
C GLU A 769 -66.12 -56.31 28.49
N GLY A 770 -65.24 -57.04 29.18
CA GLY A 770 -64.45 -56.53 30.30
C GLY A 770 -65.14 -56.54 31.67
N THR A 771 -66.40 -56.97 31.80
CA THR A 771 -67.05 -57.13 33.11
C THR A 771 -66.34 -58.22 33.92
N PRO A 772 -65.93 -57.95 35.17
CA PRO A 772 -65.13 -58.90 35.95
C PRO A 772 -65.96 -60.10 36.42
N ILE A 773 -65.33 -61.27 36.42
CA ILE A 773 -65.85 -62.49 37.06
C ILE A 773 -65.20 -62.63 38.44
N LEU A 774 -66.04 -62.63 39.46
CA LEU A 774 -65.64 -62.54 40.86
C LEU A 774 -65.93 -63.85 41.60
N PHE A 775 -64.99 -64.32 42.40
CA PHE A 775 -65.22 -65.35 43.40
C PHE A 775 -64.85 -64.81 44.77
N ARG A 776 -65.84 -64.68 45.67
CA ARG A 776 -65.65 -64.05 47.00
C ARG A 776 -64.95 -62.68 46.90
N GLU A 777 -65.45 -61.83 46.02
CA GLU A 777 -64.93 -60.47 45.73
C GLU A 777 -63.54 -60.42 45.06
N LEU A 778 -62.92 -61.57 44.76
CA LEU A 778 -61.67 -61.63 44.01
C LEU A 778 -61.92 -61.80 42.51
N GLU A 779 -61.30 -60.97 41.67
CA GLU A 779 -61.39 -61.08 40.21
C GLU A 779 -60.57 -62.25 39.66
N ILE A 780 -61.27 -63.27 39.19
CA ILE A 780 -60.69 -64.51 38.67
C ILE A 780 -60.82 -64.66 37.15
N GLY A 781 -61.54 -63.77 36.48
CA GLY A 781 -61.76 -63.80 35.04
C GLY A 781 -62.50 -62.56 34.55
N THR A 782 -62.85 -62.56 33.27
CA THR A 782 -63.57 -61.46 32.61
C THR A 782 -64.56 -61.99 31.59
N VAL A 783 -65.59 -61.20 31.31
CA VAL A 783 -66.41 -61.37 30.11
C VAL A 783 -65.57 -60.94 28.90
N ILE A 784 -65.49 -61.79 27.88
CA ILE A 784 -64.73 -61.55 26.64
C ILE A 784 -65.64 -61.28 25.44
N ASP A 785 -66.91 -61.64 25.53
CA ASP A 785 -67.89 -61.37 24.48
C ASP A 785 -69.31 -61.33 25.07
N VAL A 786 -70.18 -60.51 24.49
CA VAL A 786 -71.60 -60.41 24.85
C VAL A 786 -72.40 -60.25 23.58
N GLN A 787 -73.18 -61.27 23.24
CA GLN A 787 -73.98 -61.30 22.03
C GLN A 787 -75.41 -61.77 22.30
N LEU A 788 -76.29 -61.50 21.34
CA LEU A 788 -77.65 -62.01 21.35
C LEU A 788 -77.62 -63.49 20.96
N GLY A 789 -78.35 -64.34 21.68
CA GLY A 789 -78.47 -65.75 21.30
C GLY A 789 -79.07 -65.92 19.90
N GLU A 790 -78.82 -67.07 19.25
CA GLU A 790 -79.22 -67.31 17.85
C GLU A 790 -80.73 -67.07 17.60
N PHE A 791 -81.58 -67.28 18.60
CA PHE A 791 -83.04 -67.07 18.53
C PHE A 791 -83.53 -65.74 19.11
N ALA A 792 -82.63 -64.85 19.52
CA ALA A 792 -82.95 -63.55 20.12
C ALA A 792 -83.78 -63.59 21.42
N ASP A 793 -83.88 -64.75 22.08
CA ASP A 793 -84.65 -64.97 23.31
C ASP A 793 -83.83 -64.75 24.60
N ARG A 794 -82.49 -64.72 24.48
CA ARG A 794 -81.55 -64.58 25.60
C ARG A 794 -80.27 -63.88 25.19
N ILE A 795 -79.54 -63.35 26.16
CA ILE A 795 -78.18 -62.84 26.01
C ILE A 795 -77.19 -63.93 26.38
N ILE A 796 -76.21 -64.13 25.51
CA ILE A 796 -75.08 -65.03 25.67
C ILE A 796 -73.86 -64.18 26.04
N SER A 797 -73.33 -64.36 27.23
CA SER A 797 -72.10 -63.75 27.69
C SER A 797 -71.00 -64.80 27.79
N THR A 798 -69.97 -64.67 26.99
CA THR A 798 -68.81 -65.56 26.99
C THR A 798 -67.83 -65.08 28.04
N ILE A 799 -67.49 -65.92 29.00
CA ILE A 799 -66.57 -65.61 30.09
C ILE A 799 -65.29 -66.40 29.95
N GLN A 800 -64.16 -65.75 30.22
CA GLN A 800 -62.85 -66.37 30.28
C GLN A 800 -62.32 -66.31 31.70
N ILE A 801 -61.93 -67.48 32.22
CA ILE A 801 -61.43 -67.65 33.57
C ILE A 801 -59.95 -67.96 33.51
N LYS A 802 -59.16 -67.27 34.35
CA LYS A 802 -57.71 -67.48 34.40
C LYS A 802 -57.43 -68.96 34.74
N PRO A 803 -56.45 -69.62 34.08
CA PRO A 803 -56.20 -71.05 34.25
C PRO A 803 -56.06 -71.50 35.71
N GLU A 804 -55.41 -70.68 36.54
CA GLU A 804 -55.19 -70.95 37.97
C GLU A 804 -56.46 -70.94 38.82
N PHE A 805 -57.58 -70.41 38.31
CA PHE A 805 -58.86 -70.33 39.03
C PHE A 805 -59.96 -71.20 38.40
N ALA A 806 -59.72 -71.80 37.24
CA ALA A 806 -60.72 -72.60 36.54
C ALA A 806 -61.28 -73.78 37.37
N TYR A 807 -60.51 -74.29 38.34
CA TYR A 807 -60.93 -75.36 39.25
C TYR A 807 -62.03 -74.97 40.24
N LEU A 808 -62.31 -73.66 40.39
CA LEU A 808 -63.36 -73.13 41.27
C LEU A 808 -64.75 -73.33 40.68
N ILE A 809 -64.88 -73.44 39.36
CA ILE A 809 -66.17 -73.59 38.69
C ILE A 809 -66.51 -75.08 38.57
N ARG A 810 -67.63 -75.45 39.17
CA ARG A 810 -68.17 -76.81 39.18
C ARG A 810 -69.41 -76.88 38.31
N ALA A 811 -69.79 -78.09 37.92
CA ALA A 811 -70.97 -78.30 37.07
C ALA A 811 -72.27 -77.72 37.67
N ASN A 812 -72.32 -77.52 38.99
CA ASN A 812 -73.44 -76.93 39.74
C ASN A 812 -73.16 -75.52 40.29
N SER A 813 -72.15 -74.81 39.78
CA SER A 813 -71.91 -73.41 40.16
C SER A 813 -73.05 -72.51 39.68
N VAL A 814 -73.48 -71.59 40.55
CA VAL A 814 -74.58 -70.66 40.30
C VAL A 814 -74.01 -69.26 40.14
N PHE A 815 -74.30 -68.60 39.02
CA PHE A 815 -73.77 -67.27 38.67
C PHE A 815 -74.86 -66.21 38.81
N TRP A 816 -74.53 -65.04 39.35
CA TRP A 816 -75.44 -63.91 39.39
C TRP A 816 -74.75 -62.58 39.11
N ASN A 817 -75.51 -61.62 38.60
CA ASN A 817 -75.05 -60.26 38.37
C ASN A 817 -74.94 -59.51 39.72
N VAL A 818 -73.82 -58.85 39.93
CA VAL A 818 -73.54 -57.94 41.04
C VAL A 818 -73.24 -56.56 40.47
N SER A 819 -74.30 -55.80 40.20
CA SER A 819 -74.20 -54.43 39.71
C SER A 819 -75.21 -53.51 40.40
N GLY A 820 -74.81 -52.26 40.60
CA GLY A 820 -75.61 -51.25 41.26
C GLY A 820 -75.49 -51.25 42.80
N VAL A 821 -76.25 -50.35 43.42
CA VAL A 821 -76.34 -50.22 44.87
C VAL A 821 -77.48 -51.12 45.37
N ASP A 822 -77.18 -52.07 46.26
CA ASP A 822 -78.22 -52.86 46.93
C ASP A 822 -78.81 -52.03 48.09
N VAL A 823 -80.01 -51.49 47.88
CA VAL A 823 -80.75 -50.70 48.86
C VAL A 823 -81.95 -51.51 49.33
N SER A 824 -81.93 -51.92 50.60
CA SER A 824 -83.07 -52.56 51.25
C SER A 824 -83.71 -51.58 52.25
N ILE A 825 -84.99 -51.26 52.05
CA ILE A 825 -85.75 -50.31 52.89
C ILE A 825 -86.69 -51.11 53.79
N GLY A 826 -86.43 -51.09 55.10
CA GLY A 826 -87.28 -51.69 56.12
C GLY A 826 -87.93 -50.65 57.03
N LEU A 827 -88.85 -51.09 57.90
CA LEU A 827 -89.56 -50.22 58.86
C LEU A 827 -88.63 -49.52 59.87
N SER A 828 -87.39 -50.02 60.04
CA SER A 828 -86.36 -49.45 60.92
C SER A 828 -85.32 -48.57 60.20
N GLY A 829 -85.41 -48.41 58.87
CA GLY A 829 -84.48 -47.60 58.08
C GLY A 829 -84.01 -48.27 56.79
N ALA A 830 -83.20 -47.56 56.01
CA ALA A 830 -82.57 -48.07 54.78
C ALA A 830 -81.19 -48.66 55.08
N ASN A 831 -80.95 -49.90 54.68
CA ASN A 831 -79.63 -50.54 54.68
C ASN A 831 -79.05 -50.47 53.26
N ILE A 832 -77.94 -49.76 53.11
CA ILE A 832 -77.26 -49.56 51.82
C ILE A 832 -75.96 -50.34 51.85
N LYS A 833 -75.88 -51.41 51.05
CA LYS A 833 -74.62 -52.14 50.81
C LYS A 833 -74.00 -51.63 49.52
N ALA A 834 -72.94 -50.83 49.65
CA ALA A 834 -72.13 -50.40 48.51
C ALA A 834 -71.05 -51.44 48.21
N GLY A 835 -71.00 -51.93 46.97
CA GLY A 835 -69.87 -52.73 46.47
C GLY A 835 -68.62 -51.88 46.25
N THR A 836 -67.57 -52.45 45.65
CA THR A 836 -66.39 -51.67 45.24
C THR A 836 -66.78 -50.64 44.18
N VAL A 837 -66.08 -49.51 44.13
CA VAL A 837 -66.32 -48.45 43.12
C VAL A 837 -66.27 -49.01 41.68
N ASP A 838 -65.43 -50.02 41.45
CA ASP A 838 -65.32 -50.70 40.15
C ASP A 838 -66.58 -51.54 39.82
N SER A 839 -67.11 -52.30 40.78
CA SER A 839 -68.37 -53.06 40.62
C SER A 839 -69.61 -52.18 40.44
N LEU A 840 -69.58 -50.96 40.98
CA LEU A 840 -70.63 -49.96 40.82
C LEU A 840 -70.72 -49.42 39.39
N ILE A 841 -69.59 -49.36 38.67
CA ILE A 841 -69.51 -48.74 37.34
C ILE A 841 -69.48 -49.78 36.22
N ARG A 842 -68.67 -50.84 36.36
CA ARG A 842 -68.51 -51.92 35.35
C ARG A 842 -69.48 -53.08 35.56
N GLY A 843 -70.20 -53.09 36.68
CA GLY A 843 -70.88 -54.28 37.18
C GLY A 843 -69.90 -55.39 37.56
N GLY A 844 -70.42 -56.57 37.83
CA GLY A 844 -69.64 -57.77 38.03
C GLY A 844 -70.52 -58.99 37.91
N ILE A 845 -69.93 -60.14 37.66
CA ILE A 845 -70.61 -61.43 37.76
C ILE A 845 -69.91 -62.19 38.85
N THR A 846 -70.65 -62.70 39.82
CA THR A 846 -70.07 -63.57 40.84
C THR A 846 -70.78 -64.91 40.87
N PHE A 847 -70.14 -65.91 41.47
CA PHE A 847 -70.72 -67.23 41.58
C PHE A 847 -70.36 -67.88 42.91
N SER A 848 -71.17 -68.88 43.26
CA SER A 848 -70.91 -69.76 44.39
C SER A 848 -71.33 -71.17 44.04
N THR A 849 -70.75 -72.14 44.74
CA THR A 849 -71.08 -73.56 44.58
C THR A 849 -71.87 -74.00 45.80
N PRO A 850 -73.05 -74.62 45.66
CA PRO A 850 -73.87 -75.06 46.79
C PRO A 850 -73.14 -76.09 47.65
N PRO A 851 -73.36 -76.08 48.98
CA PRO A 851 -72.77 -77.06 49.88
C PRO A 851 -73.43 -78.43 49.66
N THR A 852 -72.67 -79.37 49.09
CA THR A 852 -73.09 -80.75 48.89
C THR A 852 -72.17 -81.69 49.67
N ASN A 853 -72.67 -82.87 50.07
CA ASN A 853 -71.85 -83.88 50.74
C ASN A 853 -70.67 -84.35 49.86
N GLU A 854 -70.86 -84.34 48.54
CA GLU A 854 -69.82 -84.65 47.55
C GLU A 854 -69.70 -83.50 46.53
N LEU A 855 -68.45 -83.09 46.25
CA LEU A 855 -68.16 -82.00 45.33
C LEU A 855 -68.36 -82.46 43.88
N GLN A 856 -69.18 -81.74 43.12
CA GLN A 856 -69.42 -82.02 41.70
C GLN A 856 -68.13 -81.87 40.84
N PRO A 857 -68.07 -82.52 39.67
CA PRO A 857 -66.91 -82.41 38.78
C PRO A 857 -66.66 -80.97 38.32
N LEU A 858 -65.44 -80.71 37.84
CA LEU A 858 -65.10 -79.44 37.22
C LEU A 858 -66.02 -79.20 36.02
N ALA A 859 -66.42 -77.95 35.83
CA ALA A 859 -67.16 -77.58 34.63
C ALA A 859 -66.32 -77.83 33.37
N GLN A 860 -66.98 -78.33 32.32
CA GLN A 860 -66.36 -78.52 31.02
C GLN A 860 -66.19 -77.16 30.31
N GLU A 861 -65.20 -77.07 29.43
CA GLU A 861 -65.04 -75.90 28.57
C GLU A 861 -66.28 -75.70 27.69
N ASP A 862 -66.67 -74.45 27.50
CA ASP A 862 -67.92 -74.03 26.83
C ASP A 862 -69.22 -74.45 27.54
N GLN A 863 -69.14 -75.02 28.75
CA GLN A 863 -70.34 -75.32 29.53
C GLN A 863 -71.16 -74.05 29.78
N SER A 864 -72.47 -74.16 29.54
CA SER A 864 -73.43 -73.07 29.71
C SER A 864 -74.02 -73.04 31.12
N PHE A 865 -74.07 -71.87 31.73
CA PHE A 865 -74.72 -71.61 33.02
C PHE A 865 -75.77 -70.52 32.89
N TYR A 866 -76.77 -70.53 33.77
CA TYR A 866 -77.71 -69.42 33.87
C TYR A 866 -77.12 -68.30 34.74
N LEU A 867 -77.19 -67.06 34.25
CA LEU A 867 -76.81 -65.86 34.97
C LEU A 867 -78.06 -65.22 35.58
N TYR A 868 -78.20 -65.39 36.89
CA TYR A 868 -79.31 -64.84 37.64
C TYR A 868 -79.18 -63.31 37.79
N PRO A 869 -80.28 -62.55 37.73
CA PRO A 869 -80.24 -61.10 37.87
C PRO A 869 -79.87 -60.65 39.30
N LYS A 870 -80.12 -61.49 40.32
CA LYS A 870 -79.79 -61.25 41.73
C LYS A 870 -79.52 -62.57 42.45
N ALA A 871 -78.76 -62.51 43.55
CA ALA A 871 -78.57 -63.67 44.43
C ALA A 871 -79.73 -63.87 45.41
N GLU A 872 -80.02 -65.13 45.72
CA GLU A 872 -80.79 -65.51 46.91
C GLU A 872 -79.91 -65.39 48.17
N ASP A 873 -80.55 -65.16 49.31
CA ASP A 873 -79.84 -64.93 50.58
C ASP A 873 -79.00 -66.15 51.01
N GLU A 874 -79.45 -67.36 50.69
CA GLU A 874 -78.72 -68.60 51.00
C GLU A 874 -77.40 -68.70 50.22
N TRP A 875 -77.36 -68.30 48.94
CA TRP A 875 -76.19 -68.44 48.08
C TRP A 875 -74.99 -67.65 48.60
N LYS A 876 -75.28 -66.47 49.19
CA LYS A 876 -74.28 -65.58 49.81
C LYS A 876 -73.69 -66.17 51.10
N SER A 877 -74.38 -67.11 51.73
CA SER A 877 -73.94 -67.76 52.98
C SER A 877 -73.09 -69.02 52.74
N TRP A 878 -73.08 -69.56 51.52
CA TRP A 878 -72.37 -70.79 51.19
C TRP A 878 -70.85 -70.65 51.34
N ARG A 879 -70.25 -71.59 52.05
CA ARG A 879 -68.80 -71.68 52.30
C ARG A 879 -68.19 -73.00 51.83
N THR A 880 -68.70 -73.53 50.72
CA THR A 880 -68.25 -74.80 50.12
C THR A 880 -66.73 -74.82 49.93
N ALA A 881 -66.08 -75.88 50.41
CA ALA A 881 -64.64 -76.06 50.27
C ALA A 881 -64.33 -76.65 48.90
N ILE A 882 -63.55 -75.93 48.09
CA ILE A 882 -63.13 -76.34 46.75
C ILE A 882 -61.60 -76.42 46.74
N PRO A 883 -61.00 -77.61 46.90
CA PRO A 883 -59.54 -77.75 46.93
C PRO A 883 -58.94 -77.48 45.54
N ARG A 884 -57.75 -76.88 45.52
CA ARG A 884 -56.95 -76.72 44.30
C ARG A 884 -56.44 -78.11 43.87
N PRO A 885 -56.55 -78.46 42.57
CA PRO A 885 -56.06 -79.74 42.04
C PRO A 885 -54.54 -79.85 42.11
#